data_AF-C0QA27-F1
#
_entry.id   AF-C0QA27-F1
#
_cell.length_a   1.000
_cell.length_b   1.000
_cell.length_c   1.000
_cell.angle_alpha   90.00
_cell.angle_beta   90.00
_cell.angle_gamma   90.00
#
_symmetry.space_group_name_H-M   'P 1'
#
loop_
_entity.id
_entity.type
_entity.pdbx_description
1 polymer ?
#
loop_
_entity_poly.entity_id
_entity_poly.type
_entity_poly.pdbx_seq_one_letter_code
_entity_poly.pdbx_strand_id
1 'polypeptide(L)'
;MGAIENLCFEKNVALLKKNHTLAWEKVCEAKDDVPDSTALVFAGNNKPNLKIKLPGNKSIFIHDRNDPGRESDAFLSMVPEKSTGVVLILGMGLGYLARAIAQQRKKIQHIIIFELNIEFFIHALKNMDLVELLEDKRVGFSLGEPEDVSDILKPANRAFMLENIHTSKLIPCFQVNNSYDTLATSVFEYVSEYNMEGATKTKHGQSFFENRIKHLTSIHHDRLLEDLTDKFKGVPALIIAAGPSLDKNIDQIGKAVGKSVIFSVDTALPSLLKHGIKPDFVTSIDYKSATYEKIAGVTSDPLCQGINLICASWVTPVVPKTFPGKNVFWAFTNSALENWINVSLGGKIAVDGAGTVAHMNLISAKIMGCDPVIFVGQDLAFSENRDHSSNVVLTNKESMERMLNDGQDILWVKGVNGPDVPTTRAFLSYKLAFERMIAHFDGEVINSTEGGAVIEGTQELTLAASIDRFCNDRVEVGDSYGQRRFNLGQSIKSILTKLIKLEKTITKADRLAVSILKDLAGFEKNRESSTCLSTLPLKLQKKIIELDSCHHKADKNPLWSLFDDMTMEGMRQDEREKNELEILEAIPGKYLEWLSKSIVRTDRVNKLRIKNLGKFKKQLNALINYHSNEKALLDRMEGTKFERPKVLELANLYYQSENYVLLERLLVKYDFKMEGAAVNYYSGIIALYRGEYGKAERSFQLSIESDESYEIKIFDKRYEMADHYVEMAGLKKGSIPPGGYNQVIRYLLLKGLKCCPTHGKLRDAFGKMAENDLQTVMLNIETSDKATLQKNKGLLENWIGIVTREKELQKCIGKNILSEFYWLYGNLLLESGDSTQALDCYQKALSLFPDNPDLHIAVTDACFALGDFDSGLESLKKAVDIDKNCAVYWKNMGDSLQAQKDYNNAIMAYEQYFMALPKQVEVLKNIGDCHKKLGNLDAAYEAYQQFKKIILDK
;
A
#
# COMPACT_ATOMS: atom_id res chain seq x y z
N MET A 1 -25.79 -53.81 -18.81
CA MET A 1 -25.58 -52.43 -18.33
C MET A 1 -26.68 -51.99 -17.35
N GLY A 2 -27.97 -52.18 -17.65
CA GLY A 2 -29.07 -51.74 -16.77
C GLY A 2 -29.10 -52.27 -15.31
N ALA A 3 -28.50 -53.43 -15.00
CA ALA A 3 -28.42 -53.92 -13.61
C ALA A 3 -27.27 -53.29 -12.77
N ILE A 4 -26.22 -52.76 -13.43
CA ILE A 4 -25.08 -52.09 -12.78
C ILE A 4 -25.38 -50.59 -12.59
N GLU A 5 -26.08 -49.98 -13.54
CA GLU A 5 -26.56 -48.59 -13.46
C GLU A 5 -27.54 -48.40 -12.28
N ASN A 6 -28.43 -49.36 -12.03
CA ASN A 6 -29.38 -49.29 -10.92
C ASN A 6 -28.70 -49.42 -9.54
N LEU A 7 -27.65 -50.25 -9.44
CA LEU A 7 -26.91 -50.46 -8.18
C LEU A 7 -26.08 -49.24 -7.78
N CYS A 8 -25.53 -48.49 -8.74
CA CYS A 8 -24.75 -47.29 -8.48
C CYS A 8 -25.65 -46.13 -8.02
N PHE A 9 -26.80 -45.95 -8.66
CA PHE A 9 -27.80 -44.97 -8.26
C PHE A 9 -28.33 -45.20 -6.84
N GLU A 10 -28.70 -46.43 -6.49
CA GLU A 10 -29.18 -46.77 -5.14
C GLU A 10 -28.14 -46.48 -4.05
N LYS A 11 -26.86 -46.79 -4.31
CA LYS A 11 -25.75 -46.50 -3.40
C LYS A 11 -25.52 -45.01 -3.22
N ASN A 12 -25.50 -44.25 -4.32
CA ASN A 12 -25.36 -42.80 -4.28
C ASN A 12 -26.51 -42.17 -3.47
N VAL A 13 -27.75 -42.60 -3.71
CA VAL A 13 -28.93 -42.10 -2.98
C VAL A 13 -28.87 -42.42 -1.49
N ALA A 14 -28.49 -43.65 -1.12
CA ALA A 14 -28.33 -44.04 0.28
C ALA A 14 -27.29 -43.18 1.01
N LEU A 15 -26.15 -42.90 0.38
CA LEU A 15 -25.10 -42.06 0.94
C LEU A 15 -25.50 -40.60 1.02
N LEU A 16 -26.13 -40.06 -0.03
CA LEU A 16 -26.65 -38.70 -0.04
C LEU A 16 -27.64 -38.47 1.10
N LYS A 17 -28.61 -39.38 1.29
CA LYS A 17 -29.59 -39.32 2.38
C LYS A 17 -28.96 -39.39 3.77
N LYS A 18 -27.86 -40.14 3.91
CA LYS A 18 -27.20 -40.36 5.20
C LYS A 18 -26.27 -39.21 5.59
N ASN A 19 -25.49 -38.69 4.63
CA ASN A 19 -24.38 -37.78 4.89
C ASN A 19 -24.69 -36.32 4.51
N HIS A 20 -25.66 -36.08 3.62
CA HIS A 20 -25.97 -34.77 3.02
C HIS A 20 -27.47 -34.50 2.98
N THR A 21 -28.13 -34.53 4.14
CA THR A 21 -29.60 -34.49 4.28
C THR A 21 -30.26 -33.31 3.57
N LEU A 22 -29.70 -32.10 3.65
CA LEU A 22 -30.24 -30.91 2.99
C LEU A 22 -30.21 -31.03 1.46
N ALA A 23 -29.15 -31.59 0.89
CA ALA A 23 -29.06 -31.85 -0.54
C ALA A 23 -30.07 -32.93 -0.98
N TRP A 24 -30.33 -33.92 -0.12
CA TRP A 24 -31.37 -34.92 -0.38
C TRP A 24 -32.79 -34.33 -0.38
N GLU A 25 -33.09 -33.39 0.51
CA GLU A 25 -34.38 -32.68 0.53
C GLU A 25 -34.61 -31.93 -0.79
N LYS A 26 -33.62 -31.18 -1.28
CA LYS A 26 -33.68 -30.51 -2.59
C LYS A 26 -33.88 -31.47 -3.77
N VAL A 27 -33.25 -32.64 -3.74
CA VAL A 27 -33.48 -33.68 -4.77
C VAL A 27 -34.89 -34.26 -4.69
N CYS A 28 -35.48 -34.38 -3.50
CA CYS A 28 -36.87 -34.82 -3.34
C CYS A 28 -37.86 -33.78 -3.87
N GLU A 29 -37.64 -32.50 -3.58
CA GLU A 29 -38.48 -31.39 -4.06
C GLU A 29 -38.50 -31.29 -5.59
N ALA A 30 -37.36 -31.54 -6.25
CA ALA A 30 -37.22 -31.39 -7.69
C ALA A 30 -37.73 -32.58 -8.53
N LYS A 31 -38.11 -33.71 -7.92
CA LYS A 31 -38.45 -34.95 -8.65
C LYS A 31 -39.70 -34.86 -9.52
N ASP A 32 -40.57 -33.88 -9.25
CA ASP A 32 -41.86 -33.73 -9.94
C ASP A 32 -41.85 -32.67 -11.06
N ASP A 33 -40.72 -31.96 -11.28
CA ASP A 33 -40.68 -30.75 -12.12
C ASP A 33 -39.43 -30.66 -13.03
N VAL A 34 -38.85 -31.80 -13.42
CA VAL A 34 -37.64 -31.84 -14.27
C VAL A 34 -38.00 -31.59 -15.75
N PRO A 35 -37.55 -30.49 -16.39
CA PRO A 35 -37.87 -30.21 -17.79
C PRO A 35 -37.19 -31.20 -18.75
N ASP A 36 -37.90 -31.62 -19.81
CA ASP A 36 -37.43 -32.59 -20.82
C ASP A 36 -36.32 -32.04 -21.77
N SER A 37 -35.60 -31.00 -21.36
CA SER A 37 -34.65 -30.24 -22.18
C SER A 37 -33.20 -30.76 -22.16
N THR A 38 -32.87 -31.64 -21.21
CA THR A 38 -31.52 -32.18 -21.02
C THR A 38 -31.42 -33.62 -21.50
N ALA A 39 -30.55 -33.88 -22.46
CA ALA A 39 -30.31 -35.22 -22.99
C ALA A 39 -28.98 -35.79 -22.47
N LEU A 40 -29.03 -36.99 -21.87
CA LEU A 40 -27.82 -37.77 -21.59
C LEU A 40 -27.23 -38.28 -22.91
N VAL A 41 -25.94 -38.02 -23.11
CA VAL A 41 -25.18 -38.45 -24.28
C VAL A 41 -23.85 -39.06 -23.83
N PHE A 42 -23.23 -39.89 -24.66
CA PHE A 42 -21.93 -40.49 -24.37
C PHE A 42 -20.89 -40.00 -25.37
N ALA A 43 -19.71 -39.63 -24.88
CA ALA A 43 -18.59 -39.26 -25.73
C ALA A 43 -17.92 -40.51 -26.35
N GLY A 44 -17.01 -40.31 -27.30
CA GLY A 44 -16.32 -41.41 -27.99
C GLY A 44 -15.50 -42.33 -27.06
N ASN A 45 -15.15 -41.84 -25.86
CA ASN A 45 -14.51 -42.61 -24.80
C ASN A 45 -15.50 -43.29 -23.83
N ASN A 46 -16.79 -43.32 -24.16
CA ASN A 46 -17.89 -43.90 -23.39
C ASN A 46 -18.15 -43.25 -22.02
N LYS A 47 -17.63 -42.03 -21.78
CA LYS A 47 -18.00 -41.23 -20.60
C LYS A 47 -19.32 -40.50 -20.83
N PRO A 48 -20.22 -40.42 -19.83
CA PRO A 48 -21.46 -39.67 -19.95
C PRO A 48 -21.22 -38.16 -20.01
N ASN A 49 -22.11 -37.46 -20.69
CA ASN A 49 -22.16 -36.01 -20.79
C ASN A 49 -23.64 -35.58 -20.90
N LEU A 50 -23.92 -34.30 -20.67
CA LEU A 50 -25.24 -33.72 -20.81
C LEU A 50 -25.25 -32.77 -21.99
N LYS A 51 -26.26 -32.91 -22.85
CA LYS A 51 -26.51 -32.03 -23.98
C LYS A 51 -27.81 -31.29 -23.77
N ILE A 52 -27.76 -29.97 -23.83
CA ILE A 52 -28.90 -29.10 -23.54
C ILE A 52 -29.25 -28.30 -24.78
N LYS A 53 -30.55 -28.13 -25.02
CA LYS A 53 -31.06 -27.22 -26.05
C LYS A 53 -31.26 -25.83 -25.46
N LEU A 54 -30.55 -24.84 -26.00
CA LEU A 54 -30.74 -23.43 -25.69
C LEU A 54 -31.79 -22.80 -26.63
N PRO A 55 -32.37 -21.64 -26.27
CA PRO A 55 -33.19 -20.85 -27.19
C PRO A 55 -32.46 -20.58 -28.52
N GLY A 56 -33.19 -20.64 -29.65
CA GLY A 56 -32.62 -20.41 -30.99
C GLY A 56 -31.97 -21.64 -31.65
N ASN A 57 -32.36 -22.86 -31.29
CA ASN A 57 -31.91 -24.12 -31.89
C ASN A 57 -30.41 -24.44 -31.71
N LYS A 58 -29.71 -23.76 -30.80
CA LYS A 58 -28.34 -24.07 -30.41
C LYS A 58 -28.33 -25.15 -29.33
N SER A 59 -27.38 -26.06 -29.39
CA SER A 59 -27.18 -27.05 -28.32
C SER A 59 -25.77 -26.97 -27.77
N ILE A 60 -25.65 -27.03 -26.45
CA ILE A 60 -24.36 -27.02 -25.75
C ILE A 60 -24.15 -28.33 -24.99
N PHE A 61 -22.90 -28.68 -24.76
CA PHE A 61 -22.49 -29.79 -23.92
C PHE A 61 -22.02 -29.23 -22.56
N ILE A 62 -22.39 -29.88 -21.46
CA ILE A 62 -22.00 -29.43 -20.12
C ILE A 62 -20.52 -29.71 -19.82
N HIS A 63 -19.99 -30.81 -20.35
CA HIS A 63 -18.57 -31.16 -20.29
C HIS A 63 -17.94 -31.17 -21.68
N ASP A 64 -16.62 -31.32 -21.78
CA ASP A 64 -15.93 -31.46 -23.07
C ASP A 64 -16.63 -32.53 -23.95
N ARG A 65 -16.87 -32.17 -25.21
CA ARG A 65 -17.68 -32.98 -26.14
C ARG A 65 -17.05 -34.33 -26.44
N ASN A 66 -15.72 -34.40 -26.50
CA ASN A 66 -14.99 -35.58 -26.93
C ASN A 66 -14.39 -36.35 -25.74
N ASP A 67 -14.06 -35.64 -24.66
CA ASP A 67 -13.50 -36.23 -23.43
C ASP A 67 -14.05 -35.56 -22.16
N PRO A 68 -15.28 -35.91 -21.73
CA PRO A 68 -15.88 -35.37 -20.52
C PRO A 68 -14.96 -35.47 -19.30
N GLY A 69 -14.74 -34.33 -18.64
CA GLY A 69 -13.86 -34.19 -17.49
C GLY A 69 -12.49 -33.60 -17.82
N ARG A 70 -12.06 -33.55 -19.08
CA ARG A 70 -10.80 -32.93 -19.50
C ARG A 70 -10.68 -31.46 -19.10
N GLU A 71 -11.81 -30.74 -19.06
CA GLU A 71 -11.86 -29.36 -18.58
C GLU A 71 -11.41 -29.20 -17.11
N SER A 72 -11.37 -30.30 -16.35
CA SER A 72 -10.93 -30.31 -14.95
C SER A 72 -9.40 -30.26 -14.81
N ASP A 73 -8.64 -30.66 -15.83
CA ASP A 73 -7.18 -30.83 -15.75
C ASP A 73 -6.47 -29.50 -15.49
N ALA A 74 -6.88 -28.45 -16.19
CA ALA A 74 -6.33 -27.10 -16.02
C ALA A 74 -6.49 -26.63 -14.57
N PHE A 75 -7.69 -26.79 -13.99
CA PHE A 75 -7.94 -26.40 -12.61
C PHE A 75 -7.21 -27.29 -11.61
N LEU A 76 -7.17 -28.61 -11.82
CA LEU A 76 -6.40 -29.54 -10.98
C LEU A 76 -4.91 -29.19 -10.94
N SER A 77 -4.34 -28.74 -12.07
CA SER A 77 -2.95 -28.29 -12.12
C SER A 77 -2.69 -27.02 -11.31
N MET A 78 -3.71 -26.16 -11.15
CA MET A 78 -3.66 -24.95 -10.32
C MET A 78 -3.85 -25.21 -8.83
N VAL A 79 -4.26 -26.43 -8.44
CA VAL A 79 -4.37 -26.87 -7.04
C VAL A 79 -3.21 -27.83 -6.73
N PRO A 80 -2.14 -27.39 -6.05
CA PRO A 80 -1.04 -28.27 -5.66
C PRO A 80 -1.48 -29.47 -4.82
N GLU A 81 -0.82 -30.63 -4.94
CA GLU A 81 -1.11 -31.83 -4.13
C GLU A 81 -1.00 -31.61 -2.62
N LYS A 82 -0.14 -30.67 -2.21
CA LYS A 82 0.09 -30.31 -0.81
C LYS A 82 -0.89 -29.28 -0.26
N SER A 83 -1.83 -28.77 -1.06
CA SER A 83 -2.78 -27.74 -0.65
C SER A 83 -3.70 -28.23 0.47
N THR A 84 -3.88 -27.40 1.50
CA THR A 84 -4.69 -27.68 2.70
C THR A 84 -5.93 -26.81 2.83
N GLY A 85 -6.21 -25.93 1.86
CA GLY A 85 -7.26 -24.92 1.99
C GLY A 85 -8.65 -25.34 1.52
N VAL A 86 -9.34 -24.44 0.83
CA VAL A 86 -10.74 -24.63 0.42
C VAL A 86 -10.84 -24.67 -1.11
N VAL A 87 -11.64 -25.59 -1.63
CA VAL A 87 -12.02 -25.64 -3.04
C VAL A 87 -13.49 -25.31 -3.17
N LEU A 88 -13.81 -24.27 -3.94
CA LEU A 88 -15.17 -23.86 -4.29
C LEU A 88 -15.44 -24.24 -5.74
N ILE A 89 -16.51 -25.00 -6.00
CA ILE A 89 -16.89 -25.44 -7.34
C ILE A 89 -18.24 -24.82 -7.68
N LEU A 90 -18.26 -23.89 -8.64
CA LEU A 90 -19.46 -23.25 -9.16
C LEU A 90 -19.87 -23.96 -10.45
N GLY A 91 -20.86 -24.84 -10.33
CA GLY A 91 -21.29 -25.77 -11.37
C GLY A 91 -20.53 -27.09 -11.27
N MET A 92 -21.23 -28.15 -10.88
CA MET A 92 -20.70 -29.50 -10.78
C MET A 92 -20.88 -30.27 -12.08
N GLY A 93 -22.01 -30.05 -12.78
CA GLY A 93 -22.44 -30.91 -13.88
C GLY A 93 -22.55 -32.36 -13.40
N LEU A 94 -21.86 -33.28 -14.08
CA LEU A 94 -21.74 -34.69 -13.72
C LEU A 94 -20.67 -34.99 -12.65
N GLY A 95 -19.95 -33.98 -12.16
CA GLY A 95 -19.06 -34.13 -11.01
C GLY A 95 -17.63 -34.59 -11.29
N TYR A 96 -17.15 -34.51 -12.52
CA TYR A 96 -15.78 -34.89 -12.89
C TYR A 96 -14.71 -34.19 -12.03
N LEU A 97 -14.77 -32.86 -11.94
CA LEU A 97 -13.81 -32.09 -11.16
C LEU A 97 -13.93 -32.40 -9.65
N ALA A 98 -15.14 -32.44 -9.12
CA ALA A 98 -15.39 -32.70 -7.70
C ALA A 98 -14.79 -34.04 -7.25
N ARG A 99 -15.01 -35.10 -8.04
CA ARG A 99 -14.43 -36.43 -7.80
C ARG A 99 -12.90 -36.39 -7.85
N ALA A 100 -12.33 -35.74 -8.86
CA ALA A 100 -10.88 -35.65 -9.01
C ALA A 100 -10.21 -34.92 -7.83
N ILE A 101 -10.82 -33.83 -7.33
CA ILE A 101 -10.33 -33.12 -6.14
C ILE A 101 -10.43 -34.00 -4.89
N ALA A 102 -11.58 -34.64 -4.65
CA ALA A 102 -11.78 -35.52 -3.50
C ALA A 102 -10.78 -36.70 -3.49
N GLN A 103 -10.44 -37.23 -4.66
CA GLN A 103 -9.49 -38.34 -4.83
C GLN A 103 -8.03 -37.89 -4.69
N GLN A 104 -7.63 -36.87 -5.43
CA GLN A 104 -6.22 -36.54 -5.62
C GLN A 104 -5.70 -35.47 -4.64
N ARG A 105 -6.60 -34.75 -3.95
CA ARG A 105 -6.23 -33.65 -3.02
C ARG A 105 -6.72 -33.95 -1.61
N LYS A 106 -6.21 -35.04 -1.02
CA LYS A 106 -6.61 -35.54 0.32
C LYS A 106 -6.33 -34.56 1.47
N LYS A 107 -5.49 -33.55 1.26
CA LYS A 107 -5.13 -32.55 2.28
C LYS A 107 -6.05 -31.32 2.32
N ILE A 108 -6.83 -31.07 1.26
CA ILE A 108 -7.84 -30.00 1.25
C ILE A 108 -8.78 -30.18 2.43
N GLN A 109 -9.12 -29.09 3.13
CA GLN A 109 -9.97 -29.13 4.32
C GLN A 109 -11.45 -29.12 3.96
N HIS A 110 -11.84 -28.31 2.96
CA HIS A 110 -13.24 -28.18 2.54
C HIS A 110 -13.37 -28.18 1.01
N ILE A 111 -14.36 -28.91 0.50
CA ILE A 111 -14.76 -28.95 -0.91
C ILE A 111 -16.24 -28.55 -0.95
N ILE A 112 -16.53 -27.31 -1.33
CA ILE A 112 -17.90 -26.78 -1.32
C ILE A 112 -18.37 -26.67 -2.77
N ILE A 113 -19.49 -27.31 -3.08
CA ILE A 113 -20.01 -27.49 -4.43
C ILE A 113 -21.37 -26.83 -4.54
N PHE A 114 -21.51 -25.92 -5.51
CA PHE A 114 -22.76 -25.27 -5.85
C PHE A 114 -23.24 -25.78 -7.22
N GLU A 115 -24.44 -26.36 -7.26
CA GLU A 115 -25.10 -26.79 -8.50
C GLU A 115 -26.53 -26.26 -8.53
N LEU A 116 -26.75 -25.17 -9.28
CA LEU A 116 -28.05 -24.51 -9.37
C LEU A 116 -29.04 -25.34 -10.20
N ASN A 117 -28.56 -26.11 -11.20
CA ASN A 117 -29.42 -26.96 -12.00
C ASN A 117 -29.51 -28.35 -11.34
N ILE A 118 -30.49 -28.51 -10.46
CA ILE A 118 -30.70 -29.76 -9.70
C ILE A 118 -30.82 -30.98 -10.63
N GLU A 119 -31.36 -30.79 -11.84
CA GLU A 119 -31.41 -31.81 -12.89
C GLU A 119 -30.03 -32.41 -13.21
N PHE A 120 -28.98 -31.59 -13.33
CA PHE A 120 -27.64 -32.08 -13.64
C PHE A 120 -27.11 -32.96 -12.52
N PHE A 121 -27.37 -32.58 -11.27
CA PHE A 121 -27.02 -33.36 -10.10
C PHE A 121 -27.78 -34.70 -10.06
N ILE A 122 -29.07 -34.71 -10.43
CA ILE A 122 -29.85 -35.96 -10.57
C ILE A 122 -29.26 -36.86 -11.65
N HIS A 123 -28.86 -36.30 -12.79
CA HIS A 123 -28.14 -37.07 -13.82
C HIS A 123 -26.79 -37.58 -13.32
N ALA A 124 -26.05 -36.81 -12.53
CA ALA A 124 -24.82 -37.26 -11.90
C ALA A 124 -25.08 -38.45 -10.96
N LEU A 125 -26.09 -38.36 -10.08
CA LEU A 125 -26.47 -39.46 -9.17
C LEU A 125 -26.80 -40.75 -9.93
N LYS A 126 -27.50 -40.65 -11.07
CA LYS A 126 -27.93 -41.80 -11.87
C LYS A 126 -26.81 -42.42 -12.70
N ASN A 127 -25.89 -41.60 -13.22
CA ASN A 127 -24.98 -42.01 -14.30
C ASN A 127 -23.49 -41.98 -13.90
N MET A 128 -23.15 -41.55 -12.68
CA MET A 128 -21.79 -41.44 -12.19
C MET A 128 -21.60 -42.19 -10.88
N ASP A 129 -20.41 -42.76 -10.67
CA ASP A 129 -20.01 -43.30 -9.36
C ASP A 129 -19.54 -42.17 -8.44
N LEU A 130 -20.41 -41.78 -7.51
CA LEU A 130 -20.19 -40.69 -6.56
C LEU A 130 -19.91 -41.18 -5.14
N VAL A 131 -19.73 -42.49 -4.93
CA VAL A 131 -19.59 -43.08 -3.58
C VAL A 131 -18.50 -42.39 -2.77
N GLU A 132 -17.28 -42.28 -3.30
CA GLU A 132 -16.16 -41.64 -2.60
C GLU A 132 -16.41 -40.14 -2.33
N LEU A 133 -17.12 -39.45 -3.22
CA LEU A 133 -17.44 -38.03 -3.05
C LEU A 133 -18.48 -37.83 -1.94
N LEU A 134 -19.49 -38.71 -1.88
CA LEU A 134 -20.59 -38.64 -0.91
C LEU A 134 -20.20 -39.14 0.49
N GLU A 135 -19.18 -40.00 0.59
CA GLU A 135 -18.59 -40.45 1.86
C GLU A 135 -17.58 -39.47 2.46
N ASP A 136 -17.00 -38.60 1.64
CA ASP A 136 -15.98 -37.66 2.07
C ASP A 136 -16.58 -36.52 2.92
N LYS A 137 -16.21 -36.50 4.20
CA LYS A 137 -16.69 -35.51 5.19
C LYS A 137 -16.28 -34.07 4.88
N ARG A 138 -15.34 -33.87 3.96
CA ARG A 138 -14.87 -32.55 3.54
C ARG A 138 -15.81 -31.90 2.52
N VAL A 139 -16.70 -32.68 1.92
CA VAL A 139 -17.58 -32.24 0.84
C VAL A 139 -18.85 -31.64 1.43
N GLY A 140 -19.25 -30.47 0.92
CA GLY A 140 -20.55 -29.86 1.18
C GLY A 140 -21.25 -29.50 -0.13
N PHE A 141 -22.56 -29.70 -0.18
CA PHE A 141 -23.39 -29.42 -1.36
C PHE A 141 -24.39 -28.30 -1.11
N SER A 142 -24.53 -27.41 -2.09
CA SER A 142 -25.63 -26.48 -2.25
C SER A 142 -26.30 -26.76 -3.59
N LEU A 143 -27.56 -27.20 -3.55
CA LEU A 143 -28.34 -27.55 -4.73
C LEU A 143 -29.48 -26.55 -4.91
N GLY A 144 -29.62 -26.01 -6.12
CA GLY A 144 -30.51 -24.88 -6.39
C GLY A 144 -29.92 -23.53 -5.95
N GLU A 145 -30.68 -22.46 -6.18
CA GLU A 145 -30.27 -21.11 -5.76
C GLU A 145 -30.31 -20.99 -4.24
N PRO A 146 -29.16 -20.68 -3.58
CA PRO A 146 -29.14 -20.48 -2.15
C PRO A 146 -29.79 -19.14 -1.78
N GLU A 147 -30.59 -19.12 -0.70
CA GLU A 147 -31.11 -17.87 -0.14
C GLU A 147 -29.99 -16.97 0.38
N ASP A 148 -29.03 -17.56 1.12
CA ASP A 148 -27.82 -16.90 1.58
C ASP A 148 -26.61 -17.86 1.47
N VAL A 149 -25.58 -17.43 0.76
CA VAL A 149 -24.32 -18.17 0.61
C VAL A 149 -23.59 -18.34 1.95
N SER A 150 -23.83 -17.44 2.93
CA SER A 150 -23.17 -17.48 4.23
C SER A 150 -23.46 -18.78 4.99
N ASP A 151 -24.67 -19.30 4.88
CA ASP A 151 -25.08 -20.53 5.58
C ASP A 151 -24.31 -21.76 5.10
N ILE A 152 -23.92 -21.77 3.84
CA ILE A 152 -23.15 -22.86 3.22
C ILE A 152 -21.65 -22.68 3.49
N LEU A 153 -21.17 -21.44 3.49
CA LEU A 153 -19.75 -21.11 3.57
C LEU A 153 -19.22 -21.01 5.02
N LYS A 154 -20.08 -20.71 6.01
CA LYS A 154 -19.74 -20.58 7.45
C LYS A 154 -18.81 -21.67 7.99
N PRO A 155 -19.01 -22.97 7.70
CA PRO A 155 -18.13 -24.03 8.20
C PRO A 155 -16.66 -23.87 7.78
N ALA A 156 -16.40 -23.19 6.66
CA ALA A 156 -15.06 -22.99 6.10
C ALA A 156 -14.45 -21.62 6.46
N ASN A 157 -15.12 -20.76 7.24
CA ASN A 157 -14.62 -19.41 7.61
C ASN A 157 -13.19 -19.41 8.12
N ARG A 158 -12.86 -20.36 9.00
CA ARG A 158 -11.51 -20.47 9.55
C ARG A 158 -10.48 -20.84 8.47
N ALA A 159 -10.83 -21.73 7.56
CA ALA A 159 -9.96 -22.10 6.44
C ALA A 159 -9.81 -20.94 5.44
N PHE A 160 -10.86 -20.15 5.19
CA PHE A 160 -10.78 -18.95 4.36
C PHE A 160 -9.79 -17.91 4.91
N MET A 161 -9.69 -17.76 6.23
CA MET A 161 -8.72 -16.85 6.84
C MET A 161 -7.27 -17.39 6.82
N LEU A 162 -7.12 -18.71 6.86
CA LEU A 162 -5.86 -19.37 7.20
C LEU A 162 -5.19 -20.11 6.03
N GLU A 163 -5.90 -20.40 4.95
CA GLU A 163 -5.41 -21.26 3.88
C GLU A 163 -5.78 -20.72 2.49
N ASN A 164 -5.23 -21.34 1.44
CA ASN A 164 -5.51 -20.93 0.07
C ASN A 164 -6.93 -21.31 -0.36
N ILE A 165 -7.55 -20.44 -1.16
CA ILE A 165 -8.88 -20.66 -1.70
C ILE A 165 -8.78 -20.83 -3.21
N HIS A 166 -9.31 -21.92 -3.73
CA HIS A 166 -9.33 -22.22 -5.15
C HIS A 166 -10.78 -22.27 -5.61
N THR A 167 -11.17 -21.42 -6.57
CA THR A 167 -12.55 -21.36 -7.08
C THR A 167 -12.57 -21.77 -8.55
N SER A 168 -13.40 -22.75 -8.90
CA SER A 168 -13.62 -23.21 -10.26
C SER A 168 -15.00 -22.81 -10.76
N LYS A 169 -15.10 -22.43 -12.04
CA LYS A 169 -16.36 -22.18 -12.73
C LYS A 169 -16.50 -23.17 -13.89
N LEU A 170 -17.57 -23.97 -13.90
CA LEU A 170 -17.92 -24.78 -15.06
C LEU A 170 -18.69 -23.90 -16.06
N ILE A 171 -17.97 -23.30 -17.01
CA ILE A 171 -18.50 -22.28 -17.94
C ILE A 171 -19.84 -22.66 -18.60
N PRO A 172 -20.07 -23.90 -19.09
CA PRO A 172 -21.35 -24.27 -19.66
C PRO A 172 -22.55 -24.10 -18.72
N CYS A 173 -22.39 -24.28 -17.40
CA CYS A 173 -23.48 -24.06 -16.44
C CYS A 173 -23.92 -22.58 -16.40
N PHE A 174 -22.97 -21.65 -16.52
CA PHE A 174 -23.23 -20.20 -16.56
C PHE A 174 -23.97 -19.80 -17.83
N GLN A 175 -23.76 -20.51 -18.93
CA GLN A 175 -24.48 -20.27 -20.19
C GLN A 175 -25.93 -20.78 -20.16
N VAL A 176 -26.21 -21.82 -19.36
CA VAL A 176 -27.56 -22.37 -19.20
C VAL A 176 -28.38 -21.54 -18.22
N ASN A 177 -27.75 -21.12 -17.11
CA ASN A 177 -28.41 -20.42 -16.03
C ASN A 177 -27.58 -19.19 -15.64
N ASN A 178 -28.08 -18.00 -15.96
CA ASN A 178 -27.41 -16.73 -15.67
C ASN A 178 -27.33 -16.44 -14.14
N SER A 179 -28.13 -17.11 -13.31
CA SER A 179 -28.06 -16.96 -11.84
C SER A 179 -26.70 -17.41 -11.27
N TYR A 180 -25.91 -18.18 -12.02
CA TYR A 180 -24.53 -18.48 -11.64
C TYR A 180 -23.64 -17.25 -11.56
N ASP A 181 -23.91 -16.18 -12.32
CA ASP A 181 -23.15 -14.93 -12.23
C ASP A 181 -23.44 -14.20 -10.91
N THR A 182 -24.71 -14.18 -10.49
CA THR A 182 -25.12 -13.67 -9.17
C THR A 182 -24.47 -14.50 -8.06
N LEU A 183 -24.56 -15.83 -8.12
CA LEU A 183 -23.91 -16.72 -7.16
C LEU A 183 -22.40 -16.48 -7.10
N ALA A 184 -21.73 -16.40 -8.25
CA ALA A 184 -20.28 -16.20 -8.30
C ALA A 184 -19.89 -14.86 -7.67
N THR A 185 -20.71 -13.82 -7.86
CA THR A 185 -20.54 -12.52 -7.20
C THR A 185 -20.70 -12.66 -5.69
N SER A 186 -21.79 -13.25 -5.19
CA SER A 186 -22.04 -13.42 -3.75
C SER A 186 -20.97 -14.28 -3.05
N VAL A 187 -20.54 -15.38 -3.68
CA VAL A 187 -19.44 -16.21 -3.18
C VAL A 187 -18.13 -15.43 -3.17
N PHE A 188 -17.84 -14.68 -4.24
CA PHE A 188 -16.65 -13.84 -4.29
C PHE A 188 -16.67 -12.76 -3.21
N GLU A 189 -17.81 -12.11 -2.97
CA GLU A 189 -17.97 -11.09 -1.93
C GLU A 189 -17.74 -11.68 -0.53
N TYR A 190 -18.43 -12.77 -0.20
CA TYR A 190 -18.29 -13.44 1.09
C TYR A 190 -16.84 -13.86 1.33
N VAL A 191 -16.22 -14.53 0.35
CA VAL A 191 -14.83 -14.97 0.45
C VAL A 191 -13.85 -13.80 0.50
N SER A 192 -14.13 -12.70 -0.22
CA SER A 192 -13.26 -11.51 -0.24
C SER A 192 -13.22 -10.81 1.10
N GLU A 193 -14.30 -10.81 1.87
CA GLU A 193 -14.33 -10.29 3.24
C GLU A 193 -13.29 -11.01 4.12
N TYR A 194 -13.28 -12.35 4.09
CA TYR A 194 -12.32 -13.16 4.84
C TYR A 194 -10.91 -13.16 4.24
N ASN A 195 -10.76 -12.99 2.93
CA ASN A 195 -9.45 -12.89 2.27
C ASN A 195 -8.79 -11.53 2.53
N MET A 196 -9.50 -10.42 2.37
CA MET A 196 -8.95 -9.08 2.57
C MET A 196 -8.63 -8.84 4.03
N GLU A 197 -9.55 -9.15 4.94
CA GLU A 197 -9.26 -9.04 6.37
C GLU A 197 -8.27 -10.12 6.83
N GLY A 198 -8.46 -11.38 6.43
CA GLY A 198 -7.67 -12.51 6.92
C GLY A 198 -6.23 -12.52 6.41
N ALA A 199 -5.97 -12.24 5.12
CA ALA A 199 -4.61 -12.17 4.59
C ALA A 199 -3.85 -10.96 5.16
N THR A 200 -4.53 -9.82 5.30
CA THR A 200 -3.94 -8.60 5.88
C THR A 200 -3.70 -8.79 7.39
N LYS A 201 -4.66 -9.31 8.16
CA LYS A 201 -4.48 -9.64 9.59
C LYS A 201 -3.42 -10.71 9.81
N THR A 202 -3.34 -11.74 8.95
CA THR A 202 -2.29 -12.75 9.04
C THR A 202 -0.90 -12.13 8.85
N LYS A 203 -0.75 -11.22 7.89
CA LYS A 203 0.55 -10.62 7.56
C LYS A 203 0.91 -9.42 8.45
N HIS A 204 -0.08 -8.69 8.95
CA HIS A 204 0.08 -7.36 9.55
C HIS A 204 -0.70 -7.16 10.86
N GLY A 205 -1.43 -8.15 11.36
CA GLY A 205 -2.22 -8.04 12.59
C GLY A 205 -1.40 -7.66 13.82
N GLN A 206 -0.14 -8.11 13.89
CA GLN A 206 0.79 -7.67 14.93
C GLN A 206 1.01 -6.14 14.91
N SER A 207 1.13 -5.54 13.73
CA SER A 207 1.27 -4.08 13.58
C SER A 207 -0.02 -3.35 13.96
N PHE A 208 -1.19 -3.87 13.59
CA PHE A 208 -2.48 -3.29 13.97
C PHE A 208 -2.64 -3.27 15.49
N PHE A 209 -2.32 -4.40 16.13
CA PHE A 209 -2.33 -4.52 17.58
C PHE A 209 -1.38 -3.50 18.23
N GLU A 210 -0.13 -3.43 17.76
CA GLU A 210 0.86 -2.50 18.31
C GLU A 210 0.47 -1.03 18.15
N ASN A 211 -0.10 -0.66 17.01
CA ASN A 211 -0.60 0.69 16.77
C ASN A 211 -1.72 1.04 17.75
N ARG A 212 -2.72 0.16 17.92
CA ARG A 212 -3.81 0.36 18.90
C ARG A 212 -3.28 0.57 20.31
N ILE A 213 -2.31 -0.25 20.74
CA ILE A 213 -1.68 -0.09 22.07
C ILE A 213 -0.93 1.24 22.19
N LYS A 214 -0.23 1.70 21.14
CA LYS A 214 0.46 2.99 21.14
C LYS A 214 -0.49 4.18 21.17
N HIS A 215 -1.70 4.07 20.62
CA HIS A 215 -2.71 5.13 20.70
C HIS A 215 -3.25 5.31 22.11
N LEU A 216 -3.33 4.23 22.90
CA LEU A 216 -3.86 4.28 24.27
C LEU A 216 -3.14 5.28 25.18
N THR A 217 -1.88 5.65 24.88
CA THR A 217 -1.18 6.69 25.65
C THR A 217 -1.90 8.04 25.61
N SER A 218 -2.55 8.40 24.50
CA SER A 218 -3.13 9.74 24.34
C SER A 218 -4.59 9.75 23.91
N ILE A 219 -5.19 8.61 23.59
CA ILE A 219 -6.55 8.50 23.06
C ILE A 219 -7.64 9.12 23.94
N HIS A 220 -7.37 9.30 25.24
CA HIS A 220 -8.29 9.92 26.20
C HIS A 220 -8.31 11.46 26.13
N HIS A 221 -7.39 12.07 25.36
CA HIS A 221 -7.44 13.49 24.98
C HIS A 221 -8.26 13.75 23.70
N ASP A 222 -8.65 12.68 23.02
CA ASP A 222 -9.31 12.71 21.72
C ASP A 222 -10.83 12.47 21.86
N ARG A 223 -11.51 12.39 20.71
CA ARG A 223 -12.96 12.20 20.60
C ARG A 223 -13.31 10.86 19.95
N LEU A 224 -14.53 10.41 20.16
CA LEU A 224 -15.08 9.27 19.42
C LEU A 224 -15.84 9.79 18.21
N LEU A 225 -15.82 9.07 17.09
CA LEU A 225 -16.60 9.45 15.90
C LEU A 225 -18.09 9.64 16.23
N GLU A 226 -18.62 8.83 17.16
CA GLU A 226 -20.00 8.96 17.66
C GLU A 226 -20.29 10.28 18.39
N ASP A 227 -19.30 11.08 18.79
CA ASP A 227 -19.52 12.45 19.29
C ASP A 227 -20.14 13.36 18.24
N LEU A 228 -20.05 12.99 16.96
CA LEU A 228 -20.59 13.71 15.82
C LEU A 228 -21.97 13.20 15.39
N THR A 229 -22.55 12.25 16.12
CA THR A 229 -23.85 11.64 15.76
C THR A 229 -24.92 12.71 15.55
N ASP A 230 -25.57 12.70 14.38
CA ASP A 230 -26.64 13.63 13.95
C ASP A 230 -26.30 15.13 14.05
N LYS A 231 -25.02 15.51 14.19
CA LYS A 231 -24.61 16.92 14.32
C LYS A 231 -24.81 17.73 13.04
N PHE A 232 -24.85 17.05 11.89
CA PHE A 232 -24.98 17.64 10.57
C PHE A 232 -26.20 17.06 9.86
N LYS A 233 -27.26 16.77 10.63
CA LYS A 233 -28.50 16.20 10.10
C LYS A 233 -29.09 17.06 8.97
N GLY A 234 -29.21 16.49 7.78
CA GLY A 234 -29.75 17.18 6.59
C GLY A 234 -28.80 18.22 5.97
N VAL A 235 -27.52 18.20 6.36
CA VAL A 235 -26.49 19.05 5.76
C VAL A 235 -25.78 18.26 4.66
N PRO A 236 -25.52 18.84 3.46
CA PRO A 236 -24.79 18.14 2.42
C PRO A 236 -23.36 17.83 2.85
N ALA A 237 -22.87 16.64 2.54
CA ALA A 237 -21.48 16.24 2.72
C ALA A 237 -20.79 16.06 1.37
N LEU A 238 -19.57 16.60 1.22
CA LEU A 238 -18.71 16.33 0.07
C LEU A 238 -17.61 15.38 0.48
N ILE A 239 -17.53 14.22 -0.15
CA ILE A 239 -16.47 13.24 0.05
C ILE A 239 -15.52 13.30 -1.15
N ILE A 240 -14.33 13.84 -0.89
CA ILE A 240 -13.30 14.08 -1.88
C ILE A 240 -12.28 12.94 -1.82
N ALA A 241 -12.27 12.12 -2.86
CA ALA A 241 -11.30 11.07 -3.10
C ALA A 241 -10.19 11.54 -4.06
N ALA A 242 -9.10 10.77 -4.14
CA ALA A 242 -7.89 11.16 -4.87
C ALA A 242 -7.82 10.62 -6.31
N GLY A 243 -8.96 10.21 -6.89
CA GLY A 243 -9.04 9.71 -8.26
C GLY A 243 -8.64 10.78 -9.29
N PRO A 244 -8.19 10.37 -10.49
CA PRO A 244 -7.70 11.30 -11.51
C PRO A 244 -8.72 12.38 -11.90
N SER A 245 -10.02 12.07 -11.84
CA SER A 245 -11.06 13.06 -12.19
C SER A 245 -11.12 14.26 -11.25
N LEU A 246 -10.49 14.20 -10.06
CA LEU A 246 -10.44 15.33 -9.13
C LEU A 246 -9.81 16.57 -9.78
N ASP A 247 -8.77 16.38 -10.60
CA ASP A 247 -8.03 17.46 -11.27
C ASP A 247 -8.95 18.31 -12.19
N LYS A 248 -10.10 17.77 -12.64
CA LYS A 248 -11.04 18.47 -13.53
C LYS A 248 -11.90 19.51 -12.81
N ASN A 249 -12.24 19.24 -11.55
CA ASN A 249 -13.30 19.95 -10.83
C ASN A 249 -12.87 20.53 -9.49
N ILE A 250 -11.58 20.42 -9.14
CA ILE A 250 -11.07 20.88 -7.84
C ILE A 250 -11.40 22.35 -7.57
N ASP A 251 -11.32 23.22 -8.58
CA ASP A 251 -11.62 24.65 -8.45
C ASP A 251 -13.09 24.94 -8.08
N GLN A 252 -14.00 24.02 -8.37
CA GLN A 252 -15.42 24.18 -8.06
C GLN A 252 -15.72 23.91 -6.57
N ILE A 253 -14.91 23.07 -5.91
CA ILE A 253 -15.10 22.66 -4.51
C ILE A 253 -15.08 23.87 -3.57
N GLY A 254 -14.30 24.91 -3.89
CA GLY A 254 -14.24 26.15 -3.11
C GLY A 254 -15.62 26.80 -2.88
N LYS A 255 -16.58 26.58 -3.79
CA LYS A 255 -17.95 27.12 -3.66
C LYS A 255 -18.80 26.42 -2.58
N ALA A 256 -18.41 25.21 -2.19
CA ALA A 256 -19.09 24.40 -1.17
C ALA A 256 -18.52 24.60 0.24
N VAL A 257 -17.34 25.25 0.36
CA VAL A 257 -16.68 25.53 1.64
C VAL A 257 -17.59 26.41 2.52
N GLY A 258 -17.85 25.96 3.74
CA GLY A 258 -18.76 26.65 4.67
C GLY A 258 -20.23 26.54 4.31
N LYS A 259 -20.60 25.65 3.37
CA LYS A 259 -21.99 25.33 2.99
C LYS A 259 -22.30 23.84 2.96
N SER A 260 -21.31 23.03 3.30
CA SER A 260 -21.34 21.58 3.33
C SER A 260 -20.28 21.09 4.30
N VAL A 261 -20.37 19.83 4.71
CA VAL A 261 -19.30 19.17 5.46
C VAL A 261 -18.33 18.53 4.48
N ILE A 262 -17.09 19.03 4.44
CA ILE A 262 -16.08 18.56 3.48
C ILE A 262 -15.16 17.52 4.12
N PHE A 263 -15.19 16.31 3.57
CA PHE A 263 -14.29 15.21 3.91
C PHE A 263 -13.24 15.04 2.81
N SER A 264 -11.97 15.05 3.21
CA SER A 264 -10.86 14.67 2.33
C SER A 264 -10.32 13.31 2.73
N VAL A 265 -10.04 12.46 1.74
CA VAL A 265 -9.07 11.38 1.96
C VAL A 265 -7.68 11.99 2.18
N ASP A 266 -6.82 11.34 2.97
CA ASP A 266 -5.47 11.85 3.26
C ASP A 266 -4.65 12.14 1.99
N THR A 267 -4.75 11.31 0.96
CA THR A 267 -4.07 11.49 -0.33
C THR A 267 -4.56 12.69 -1.15
N ALA A 268 -5.80 13.17 -0.96
CA ALA A 268 -6.35 14.33 -1.67
C ALA A 268 -6.01 15.66 -0.98
N LEU A 269 -5.66 15.62 0.31
CA LEU A 269 -5.40 16.83 1.11
C LEU A 269 -4.36 17.76 0.46
N PRO A 270 -3.18 17.27 -0.02
CA PRO A 270 -2.21 18.16 -0.64
C PRO A 270 -2.75 18.92 -1.87
N SER A 271 -3.60 18.26 -2.67
CA SER A 271 -4.20 18.89 -3.84
C SER A 271 -5.19 19.99 -3.43
N LEU A 272 -6.00 19.75 -2.39
CA LEU A 272 -6.97 20.73 -1.89
C LEU A 272 -6.30 21.97 -1.34
N LEU A 273 -5.29 21.82 -0.47
CA LEU A 273 -4.61 22.97 0.14
C LEU A 273 -3.89 23.82 -0.91
N LYS A 274 -3.30 23.20 -1.94
CA LYS A 274 -2.68 23.91 -3.07
C LYS A 274 -3.65 24.83 -3.81
N HIS A 275 -4.95 24.49 -3.82
CA HIS A 275 -6.02 25.30 -4.41
C HIS A 275 -6.73 26.19 -3.37
N GLY A 276 -6.17 26.35 -2.17
CA GLY A 276 -6.73 27.16 -1.10
C GLY A 276 -7.98 26.57 -0.43
N ILE A 277 -8.25 25.28 -0.64
CA ILE A 277 -9.44 24.60 -0.12
C ILE A 277 -9.08 23.89 1.18
N LYS A 278 -9.67 24.34 2.29
CA LYS A 278 -9.57 23.68 3.59
C LYS A 278 -10.73 22.71 3.78
N PRO A 279 -10.50 21.39 3.90
CA PRO A 279 -11.54 20.45 4.30
C PRO A 279 -11.83 20.56 5.81
N ASP A 280 -13.05 20.19 6.21
CA ASP A 280 -13.45 20.13 7.62
C ASP A 280 -12.85 18.90 8.31
N PHE A 281 -12.82 17.78 7.59
CA PHE A 281 -12.31 16.49 8.05
C PHE A 281 -11.29 15.92 7.07
N VAL A 282 -10.22 15.35 7.61
CA VAL A 282 -9.28 14.48 6.89
C VAL A 282 -9.30 13.11 7.54
N THR A 283 -9.48 12.08 6.73
CA THR A 283 -9.57 10.71 7.24
C THR A 283 -8.30 9.92 6.91
N SER A 284 -7.81 9.13 7.86
CA SER A 284 -6.69 8.22 7.64
C SER A 284 -6.90 6.89 8.35
N ILE A 285 -6.64 5.80 7.63
CA ILE A 285 -6.86 4.42 8.13
C ILE A 285 -5.63 3.51 7.95
N ASP A 286 -4.56 3.98 7.31
CA ASP A 286 -3.41 3.13 7.02
C ASP A 286 -2.51 2.94 8.24
N TYR A 287 -2.12 1.70 8.48
CA TYR A 287 -1.31 1.28 9.63
C TYR A 287 0.20 1.52 9.47
N LYS A 288 0.70 1.74 8.26
CA LYS A 288 2.13 1.89 7.98
C LYS A 288 2.56 3.33 8.26
N SER A 289 3.67 3.53 8.98
CA SER A 289 4.24 4.86 9.23
C SER A 289 4.52 5.64 7.96
N ALA A 290 4.88 4.94 6.88
CA ALA A 290 5.07 5.53 5.57
C ALA A 290 3.87 6.37 5.08
N THR A 291 2.64 6.02 5.46
CA THR A 291 1.45 6.76 5.05
C THR A 291 1.48 8.22 5.48
N TYR A 292 2.07 8.54 6.63
CA TYR A 292 2.14 9.94 7.08
C TYR A 292 2.78 10.85 6.04
N GLU A 293 3.70 10.33 5.24
CA GLU A 293 4.37 11.06 4.15
C GLU A 293 3.42 11.57 3.06
N LYS A 294 2.24 10.96 2.90
CA LYS A 294 1.17 11.43 2.00
C LYS A 294 0.72 12.85 2.36
N ILE A 295 0.74 13.20 3.65
CA ILE A 295 0.25 14.49 4.18
C ILE A 295 1.35 15.33 4.84
N ALA A 296 2.50 14.74 5.19
CA ALA A 296 3.58 15.41 5.90
C ALA A 296 4.05 16.68 5.19
N GLY A 297 4.13 16.66 3.85
CA GLY A 297 4.59 17.78 3.04
C GLY A 297 3.71 19.03 3.12
N VAL A 298 2.45 18.89 3.59
CA VAL A 298 1.50 20.00 3.69
C VAL A 298 1.15 20.37 5.14
N THR A 299 1.73 19.71 6.13
CA THR A 299 1.48 20.02 7.55
C THR A 299 2.00 21.39 8.01
N SER A 300 2.88 22.01 7.23
CA SER A 300 3.35 23.39 7.43
C SER A 300 2.42 24.44 6.80
N ASP A 301 1.44 24.02 5.99
CA ASP A 301 0.46 24.91 5.38
C ASP A 301 -0.44 25.51 6.46
N PRO A 302 -0.60 26.85 6.53
CA PRO A 302 -1.51 27.47 7.50
C PRO A 302 -2.96 26.96 7.43
N LEU A 303 -3.44 26.52 6.26
CA LEU A 303 -4.78 25.96 6.09
C LEU A 303 -4.95 24.60 6.76
N CYS A 304 -3.86 23.86 7.01
CA CYS A 304 -3.92 22.62 7.80
C CYS A 304 -4.37 22.87 9.24
N GLN A 305 -4.09 24.05 9.79
CA GLN A 305 -4.43 24.37 11.17
C GLN A 305 -5.95 24.39 11.36
N GLY A 306 -6.43 23.65 12.35
CA GLY A 306 -7.85 23.60 12.67
C GLY A 306 -8.65 22.50 11.95
N ILE A 307 -8.03 21.71 11.06
CA ILE A 307 -8.68 20.55 10.43
C ILE A 307 -8.94 19.45 11.47
N ASN A 308 -10.07 18.75 11.38
CA ASN A 308 -10.35 17.58 12.22
C ASN A 308 -9.85 16.29 11.55
N LEU A 309 -9.32 15.37 12.34
CA LEU A 309 -8.93 14.04 11.87
C LEU A 309 -9.98 13.00 12.21
N ILE A 310 -10.27 12.10 11.27
CA ILE A 310 -10.99 10.85 11.55
C ILE A 310 -10.01 9.70 11.36
N CYS A 311 -9.86 8.88 12.41
CA CYS A 311 -8.87 7.82 12.47
C CYS A 311 -9.53 6.47 12.74
N ALA A 312 -9.19 5.46 11.93
CA ALA A 312 -9.42 4.08 12.33
C ALA A 312 -8.47 3.69 13.46
N SER A 313 -8.89 2.79 14.35
CA SER A 313 -8.10 2.41 15.53
C SER A 313 -6.72 1.81 15.20
N TRP A 314 -6.51 1.24 14.01
CA TRP A 314 -5.24 0.62 13.61
C TRP A 314 -4.30 1.55 12.81
N VAL A 315 -4.71 2.81 12.54
CA VAL A 315 -3.88 3.79 11.81
C VAL A 315 -2.49 3.92 12.46
N THR A 316 -1.47 4.27 11.69
CA THR A 316 -0.14 4.52 12.26
C THR A 316 -0.20 5.62 13.34
N PRO A 317 0.44 5.45 14.52
CA PRO A 317 0.50 6.49 15.56
C PRO A 317 1.08 7.81 15.09
N VAL A 318 1.91 7.81 14.05
CA VAL A 318 2.55 9.02 13.52
C VAL A 318 1.51 10.05 13.06
N VAL A 319 0.41 9.62 12.44
CA VAL A 319 -0.63 10.52 11.93
C VAL A 319 -1.30 11.34 13.05
N PRO A 320 -2.03 10.74 14.01
CA PRO A 320 -2.73 11.50 15.05
C PRO A 320 -1.78 12.19 16.05
N LYS A 321 -0.52 11.73 16.15
CA LYS A 321 0.45 12.30 17.08
C LYS A 321 1.30 13.43 16.49
N THR A 322 1.27 13.65 15.18
CA THR A 322 2.15 14.62 14.51
C THR A 322 1.39 15.62 13.65
N PHE A 323 0.33 15.18 12.96
CA PHE A 323 -0.49 16.05 12.13
C PHE A 323 -1.13 17.16 12.99
N PRO A 324 -1.09 18.44 12.57
CA PRO A 324 -1.60 19.59 13.33
C PRO A 324 -3.13 19.68 13.40
N GLY A 325 -3.79 18.54 13.61
CA GLY A 325 -5.23 18.45 13.70
C GLY A 325 -5.78 19.08 14.98
N LYS A 326 -6.96 19.70 14.87
CA LYS A 326 -7.68 20.28 16.00
C LYS A 326 -8.25 19.22 16.92
N ASN A 327 -8.90 18.22 16.35
CA ASN A 327 -9.45 17.08 17.07
C ASN A 327 -9.12 15.80 16.31
N VAL A 328 -9.02 14.69 17.03
CA VAL A 328 -8.99 13.35 16.46
C VAL A 328 -10.27 12.64 16.87
N PHE A 329 -10.97 12.07 15.89
CA PHE A 329 -12.20 11.30 16.05
C PHE A 329 -11.92 9.84 15.74
N TRP A 330 -12.04 8.98 16.75
CA TRP A 330 -11.73 7.57 16.63
C TRP A 330 -12.94 6.74 16.20
N ALA A 331 -12.76 5.94 15.17
CA ALA A 331 -13.71 4.95 14.70
C ALA A 331 -13.26 3.54 15.14
N PHE A 332 -14.19 2.77 15.71
CA PHE A 332 -13.96 1.43 16.25
C PHE A 332 -14.93 0.42 15.66
N THR A 333 -14.42 -0.73 15.25
CA THR A 333 -15.23 -1.86 14.76
C THR A 333 -15.78 -2.71 15.92
N ASN A 334 -16.60 -3.71 15.58
CA ASN A 334 -17.12 -4.71 16.53
C ASN A 334 -16.09 -5.78 16.96
N SER A 335 -14.83 -5.70 16.53
CA SER A 335 -13.81 -6.64 16.99
C SER A 335 -13.59 -6.54 18.51
N ALA A 336 -13.25 -7.64 19.17
CA ALA A 336 -13.23 -7.69 20.64
C ALA A 336 -12.26 -6.68 21.28
N LEU A 337 -11.08 -6.48 20.68
CA LEU A 337 -10.10 -5.50 21.14
C LEU A 337 -10.62 -4.06 20.96
N GLU A 338 -11.16 -3.73 19.78
CA GLU A 338 -11.67 -2.39 19.50
C GLU A 338 -12.90 -2.06 20.33
N ASN A 339 -13.83 -3.00 20.45
CA ASN A 339 -14.99 -2.85 21.31
C ASN A 339 -14.58 -2.63 22.77
N TRP A 340 -13.58 -3.37 23.27
CA TRP A 340 -13.03 -3.13 24.60
C TRP A 340 -12.49 -1.70 24.76
N ILE A 341 -11.74 -1.19 23.77
CA ILE A 341 -11.23 0.19 23.79
C ILE A 341 -12.38 1.19 23.75
N ASN A 342 -13.31 1.03 22.81
CA ASN A 342 -14.46 1.91 22.60
C ASN A 342 -15.31 2.05 23.88
N VAL A 343 -15.72 0.94 24.47
CA VAL A 343 -16.48 0.92 25.74
C VAL A 343 -15.68 1.52 26.89
N SER A 344 -14.36 1.30 26.94
CA SER A 344 -13.49 1.90 27.97
C SER A 344 -13.42 3.43 27.88
N LEU A 345 -13.68 3.98 26.69
CA LEU A 345 -13.79 5.41 26.42
C LEU A 345 -15.23 5.95 26.54
N GLY A 346 -16.18 5.10 26.94
CA GLY A 346 -17.60 5.45 27.06
C GLY A 346 -18.38 5.38 25.75
N GLY A 347 -17.79 4.79 24.71
CA GLY A 347 -18.43 4.59 23.41
C GLY A 347 -19.49 3.50 23.40
N LYS A 348 -20.41 3.59 22.43
CA LYS A 348 -21.58 2.71 22.26
C LYS A 348 -21.80 2.28 20.81
N ILE A 349 -21.36 3.08 19.85
CA ILE A 349 -21.51 2.84 18.42
C ILE A 349 -20.21 2.21 17.92
N ALA A 350 -20.35 1.10 17.21
CA ALA A 350 -19.29 0.52 16.39
C ALA A 350 -19.58 0.80 14.92
N VAL A 351 -18.53 1.04 14.15
CA VAL A 351 -18.61 1.20 12.71
C VAL A 351 -18.44 -0.14 11.99
N ASP A 352 -19.04 -0.23 10.81
CA ASP A 352 -18.76 -1.32 9.88
C ASP A 352 -17.32 -1.23 9.35
N GLY A 353 -16.80 -2.34 8.83
CA GLY A 353 -15.45 -2.39 8.27
C GLY A 353 -15.32 -1.48 7.03
N ALA A 354 -14.32 -0.59 7.03
CA ALA A 354 -13.99 0.26 5.88
C ALA A 354 -12.78 -0.29 5.12
N GLY A 355 -12.97 -0.64 3.84
CA GLY A 355 -11.89 -1.12 2.97
C GLY A 355 -10.97 -0.03 2.43
N THR A 356 -11.41 1.22 2.44
CA THR A 356 -10.64 2.40 1.98
C THR A 356 -11.00 3.63 2.83
N VAL A 357 -10.20 4.70 2.72
CA VAL A 357 -10.46 5.98 3.41
C VAL A 357 -11.81 6.57 3.01
N ALA A 358 -12.20 6.45 1.74
CA ALA A 358 -13.47 7.00 1.26
C ALA A 358 -14.70 6.23 1.79
N HIS A 359 -14.60 4.91 2.01
CA HIS A 359 -15.64 4.17 2.75
C HIS A 359 -15.80 4.71 4.16
N MET A 360 -14.70 4.98 4.87
CA MET A 360 -14.76 5.56 6.22
C MET A 360 -15.38 6.96 6.22
N ASN A 361 -15.15 7.76 5.16
CA ASN A 361 -15.84 9.05 4.99
C ASN A 361 -17.35 8.89 4.82
N LEU A 362 -17.81 7.89 4.05
CA LEU A 362 -19.25 7.62 3.90
C LEU A 362 -19.88 7.17 5.22
N ILE A 363 -19.22 6.28 5.96
CA ILE A 363 -19.66 5.87 7.31
C ILE A 363 -19.76 7.10 8.23
N SER A 364 -18.75 7.97 8.17
CA SER A 364 -18.68 9.16 9.01
C SER A 364 -19.81 10.14 8.66
N ALA A 365 -20.05 10.41 7.38
CA ALA A 365 -21.15 11.24 6.91
C ALA A 365 -22.52 10.68 7.35
N LYS A 366 -22.70 9.35 7.28
CA LYS A 366 -23.90 8.66 7.77
C LYS A 366 -24.11 8.86 9.27
N ILE A 367 -23.07 8.63 10.08
CA ILE A 367 -23.13 8.85 11.53
C ILE A 367 -23.49 10.31 11.84
N MET A 368 -22.93 11.24 11.09
CA MET A 368 -23.18 12.66 11.23
C MET A 368 -24.59 13.11 10.82
N GLY A 369 -25.34 12.24 10.14
CA GLY A 369 -26.68 12.53 9.60
C GLY A 369 -26.67 13.37 8.32
N CYS A 370 -25.51 13.50 7.65
CA CYS A 370 -25.39 14.30 6.45
C CYS A 370 -26.28 13.74 5.33
N ASP A 371 -26.95 14.65 4.62
CA ASP A 371 -27.86 14.33 3.52
C ASP A 371 -28.03 15.58 2.61
N PRO A 372 -27.75 15.51 1.30
CA PRO A 372 -27.18 14.37 0.58
C PRO A 372 -25.68 14.16 0.83
N VAL A 373 -25.15 13.01 0.43
CA VAL A 373 -23.70 12.74 0.36
C VAL A 373 -23.25 12.80 -1.09
N ILE A 374 -22.25 13.64 -1.41
CA ILE A 374 -21.77 13.92 -2.76
C ILE A 374 -20.34 13.40 -2.92
N PHE A 375 -20.12 12.47 -3.84
CA PHE A 375 -18.80 11.94 -4.19
C PHE A 375 -18.09 12.80 -5.25
N VAL A 376 -16.80 13.05 -5.04
CA VAL A 376 -15.94 13.77 -5.98
C VAL A 376 -14.60 13.03 -6.09
N GLY A 377 -14.13 12.75 -7.32
CA GLY A 377 -12.85 12.06 -7.54
C GLY A 377 -12.88 10.60 -7.10
N GLN A 378 -14.04 9.96 -7.07
CA GLN A 378 -14.26 8.59 -6.62
C GLN A 378 -14.23 7.59 -7.80
N ASP A 379 -13.20 7.67 -8.64
CA ASP A 379 -13.17 7.01 -9.96
C ASP A 379 -13.28 5.47 -9.91
N LEU A 380 -12.60 4.80 -8.98
CA LEU A 380 -12.56 3.32 -8.86
C LEU A 380 -12.26 2.58 -10.19
N ALA A 381 -11.51 3.25 -11.07
CA ALA A 381 -11.13 2.78 -12.39
C ALA A 381 -9.94 3.60 -12.89
N PHE A 382 -9.25 3.13 -13.93
CA PHE A 382 -8.20 3.88 -14.60
C PHE A 382 -8.81 4.84 -15.62
N SER A 383 -9.17 6.04 -15.17
CA SER A 383 -9.51 7.13 -16.07
C SER A 383 -8.22 7.74 -16.65
N GLU A 384 -8.16 7.98 -17.96
CA GLU A 384 -6.99 8.59 -18.64
C GLU A 384 -5.65 7.84 -18.42
N ASN A 385 -5.68 6.50 -18.27
CA ASN A 385 -4.51 5.66 -17.97
C ASN A 385 -3.78 5.98 -16.65
N ARG A 386 -4.48 6.58 -15.68
CA ARG A 386 -3.96 6.90 -14.33
C ARG A 386 -4.88 6.34 -13.25
N ASP A 387 -4.34 6.12 -12.06
CA ASP A 387 -5.06 5.61 -10.88
C ASP A 387 -5.26 6.69 -9.79
N HIS A 388 -4.44 7.74 -9.80
CA HIS A 388 -4.50 8.86 -8.85
C HIS A 388 -4.30 10.23 -9.55
N SER A 389 -4.77 11.30 -8.89
CA SER A 389 -4.53 12.70 -9.30
C SER A 389 -3.06 13.10 -9.26
N SER A 390 -2.71 14.19 -9.96
CA SER A 390 -1.32 14.59 -10.24
C SER A 390 -0.46 14.92 -9.01
N ASN A 391 -1.05 15.26 -7.86
CA ASN A 391 -0.35 15.75 -6.67
C ASN A 391 -0.21 14.72 -5.53
N VAL A 392 -0.53 13.44 -5.74
CA VAL A 392 -0.44 12.40 -4.70
C VAL A 392 1.02 11.97 -4.49
N VAL A 393 1.45 11.92 -3.22
CA VAL A 393 2.80 11.46 -2.80
C VAL A 393 2.79 9.96 -2.47
N LEU A 394 3.92 9.30 -2.64
CA LEU A 394 4.11 7.84 -2.44
C LEU A 394 3.39 6.91 -3.42
N THR A 395 2.94 7.41 -4.57
CA THR A 395 2.44 6.56 -5.65
C THR A 395 3.53 6.39 -6.70
N ASN A 396 3.79 5.15 -7.11
CA ASN A 396 4.34 4.94 -8.44
C ASN A 396 3.20 5.26 -9.39
N LYS A 397 3.41 6.09 -10.42
CA LYS A 397 2.41 6.24 -11.50
C LYS A 397 2.22 4.85 -12.13
N GLU A 398 1.23 4.12 -11.66
CA GLU A 398 0.83 2.82 -12.20
C GLU A 398 0.03 3.12 -13.45
N SER A 399 0.57 2.70 -14.59
CA SER A 399 -0.14 2.76 -15.87
C SER A 399 -0.73 1.39 -16.16
N MET A 400 -1.88 1.39 -16.82
CA MET A 400 -2.54 0.18 -17.32
C MET A 400 -1.59 -0.73 -18.09
N GLU A 401 -0.70 -0.14 -18.90
CA GLU A 401 0.32 -0.86 -19.67
C GLU A 401 1.28 -1.68 -18.80
N ARG A 402 1.73 -1.14 -17.65
CA ARG A 402 2.60 -1.89 -16.73
C ARG A 402 1.89 -3.09 -16.13
N MET A 403 0.63 -2.92 -15.74
CA MET A 403 -0.14 -3.99 -15.11
C MET A 403 -0.45 -5.13 -16.09
N LEU A 404 -0.76 -4.79 -17.34
CA LEU A 404 -0.91 -5.77 -18.42
C LEU A 404 0.40 -6.54 -18.65
N ASN A 405 1.54 -5.84 -18.66
CA ASN A 405 2.86 -6.46 -18.80
C ASN A 405 3.23 -7.36 -17.60
N ASP A 406 2.74 -7.03 -16.40
CA ASP A 406 2.90 -7.83 -15.18
C ASP A 406 1.89 -8.98 -15.08
N GLY A 407 1.02 -9.15 -16.08
CA GLY A 407 0.03 -10.23 -16.16
C GLY A 407 -1.15 -10.08 -15.19
N GLN A 408 -1.48 -8.85 -14.75
CA GLN A 408 -2.66 -8.62 -13.92
C GLN A 408 -3.95 -8.59 -14.77
N ASP A 409 -5.00 -9.25 -14.27
CA ASP A 409 -6.32 -9.25 -14.90
C ASP A 409 -6.98 -7.86 -14.80
N ILE A 410 -7.24 -7.25 -15.95
CA ILE A 410 -8.03 -6.02 -16.07
C ILE A 410 -9.49 -6.38 -16.32
N LEU A 411 -10.38 -5.82 -15.51
CA LEU A 411 -11.83 -5.95 -15.64
C LEU A 411 -12.39 -4.68 -16.27
N TRP A 412 -13.56 -4.77 -16.89
CA TRP A 412 -14.25 -3.62 -17.49
C TRP A 412 -15.58 -3.42 -16.79
N VAL A 413 -15.88 -2.17 -16.43
CA VAL A 413 -17.13 -1.78 -15.77
C VAL A 413 -17.71 -0.56 -16.44
N LYS A 414 -19.03 -0.39 -16.34
CA LYS A 414 -19.73 0.75 -16.92
C LYS A 414 -19.14 2.07 -16.43
N GLY A 415 -18.75 2.95 -17.34
CA GLY A 415 -18.23 4.28 -17.02
C GLY A 415 -19.34 5.33 -16.94
N VAL A 416 -19.13 6.35 -16.10
CA VAL A 416 -20.09 7.46 -15.89
C VAL A 416 -20.42 8.21 -17.19
N ASN A 417 -19.45 8.32 -18.10
CA ASN A 417 -19.60 9.03 -19.38
C ASN A 417 -20.08 8.15 -20.55
N GLY A 418 -20.51 6.91 -20.29
CA GLY A 418 -21.05 6.00 -21.30
C GLY A 418 -20.15 4.79 -21.59
N PRO A 419 -18.94 4.96 -22.16
CA PRO A 419 -18.03 3.86 -22.42
C PRO A 419 -17.59 3.14 -21.14
N ASP A 420 -17.36 1.84 -21.24
CA ASP A 420 -16.79 1.06 -20.15
C ASP A 420 -15.37 1.55 -19.82
N VAL A 421 -15.05 1.55 -18.52
CA VAL A 421 -13.75 1.92 -17.99
C VAL A 421 -13.04 0.70 -17.41
N PRO A 422 -11.71 0.60 -17.58
CA PRO A 422 -10.94 -0.50 -17.03
C PRO A 422 -10.72 -0.33 -15.53
N THR A 423 -10.80 -1.42 -14.79
CA THR A 423 -10.66 -1.48 -13.34
C THR A 423 -9.89 -2.72 -12.90
N THR A 424 -9.43 -2.74 -11.65
CA THR A 424 -8.77 -3.89 -11.04
C THR A 424 -9.78 -4.69 -10.22
N ARG A 425 -9.42 -5.94 -9.87
CA ARG A 425 -10.19 -6.72 -8.88
C ARG A 425 -10.35 -5.98 -7.54
N ALA A 426 -9.32 -5.26 -7.09
CA ALA A 426 -9.37 -4.50 -5.85
C ALA A 426 -10.33 -3.31 -5.93
N PHE A 427 -10.27 -2.52 -7.00
CA PHE A 427 -11.18 -1.40 -7.23
C PHE A 427 -12.63 -1.86 -7.43
N LEU A 428 -12.85 -2.99 -8.11
CA LEU A 428 -14.17 -3.60 -8.21
C LEU A 428 -14.70 -4.01 -6.83
N SER A 429 -13.87 -4.63 -5.98
CA SER A 429 -14.26 -4.94 -4.60
C SER A 429 -14.62 -3.70 -3.78
N TYR A 430 -13.92 -2.58 -3.98
CA TYR A 430 -14.26 -1.30 -3.35
C TYR A 430 -15.58 -0.72 -3.88
N LYS A 431 -15.79 -0.76 -5.20
CA LYS A 431 -17.06 -0.34 -5.81
C LYS A 431 -18.25 -1.10 -5.23
N LEU A 432 -18.18 -2.43 -5.20
CA LEU A 432 -19.25 -3.27 -4.64
C LEU A 432 -19.49 -2.98 -3.15
N ALA A 433 -18.45 -2.65 -2.39
CA ALA A 433 -18.61 -2.24 -0.99
C ALA A 433 -19.36 -0.92 -0.83
N PHE A 434 -19.08 0.09 -1.67
CA PHE A 434 -19.90 1.31 -1.71
C PHE A 434 -21.37 1.01 -2.02
N GLU A 435 -21.65 0.23 -3.05
CA GLU A 435 -23.01 -0.10 -3.47
C GLU A 435 -23.80 -0.77 -2.34
N ARG A 436 -23.18 -1.69 -1.59
CA ARG A 436 -23.79 -2.28 -0.39
C ARG A 436 -24.06 -1.27 0.73
N MET A 437 -23.12 -0.35 0.96
CA MET A 437 -23.28 0.67 1.99
C MET A 437 -24.40 1.67 1.64
N ILE A 438 -24.50 2.04 0.36
CA ILE A 438 -25.51 2.95 -0.18
C ILE A 438 -26.90 2.30 -0.15
N ALA A 439 -27.01 1.00 -0.45
CA ALA A 439 -28.27 0.26 -0.35
C ALA A 439 -28.87 0.27 1.08
N HIS A 440 -28.05 0.51 2.11
CA HIS A 440 -28.45 0.63 3.51
C HIS A 440 -28.31 2.07 4.03
N PHE A 441 -28.27 3.06 3.13
CA PHE A 441 -28.21 4.49 3.46
C PHE A 441 -29.58 5.11 3.19
N ASP A 442 -30.18 5.72 4.21
CA ASP A 442 -31.54 6.26 4.12
C ASP A 442 -31.63 7.59 3.35
N GLY A 443 -30.49 8.23 3.03
CA GLY A 443 -30.42 9.54 2.35
C GLY A 443 -30.02 9.47 0.87
N GLU A 444 -29.94 10.64 0.22
CA GLU A 444 -29.52 10.74 -1.18
C GLU A 444 -27.99 10.65 -1.29
N VAL A 445 -27.49 9.82 -2.21
CA VAL A 445 -26.07 9.75 -2.56
C VAL A 445 -25.89 10.18 -4.02
N ILE A 446 -25.07 11.20 -4.23
CA ILE A 446 -24.81 11.80 -5.53
C ILE A 446 -23.40 11.44 -5.97
N ASN A 447 -23.25 10.92 -7.18
CA ASN A 447 -21.96 10.75 -7.82
C ASN A 447 -21.68 11.97 -8.72
N SER A 448 -20.71 12.78 -8.31
CA SER A 448 -20.22 13.94 -9.07
C SER A 448 -18.80 13.74 -9.61
N THR A 449 -18.40 12.48 -9.73
CA THR A 449 -17.12 12.09 -10.32
C THR A 449 -17.22 12.14 -11.85
N GLU A 450 -16.56 13.11 -12.47
CA GLU A 450 -16.53 13.27 -13.94
C GLU A 450 -15.46 12.38 -14.59
N GLY A 451 -15.63 11.08 -14.38
CA GLY A 451 -14.72 10.01 -14.77
C GLY A 451 -14.92 8.76 -13.92
N GLY A 452 -14.40 7.63 -14.38
CA GLY A 452 -14.45 6.39 -13.61
C GLY A 452 -15.76 5.60 -13.70
N ALA A 453 -15.94 4.68 -12.76
CA ALA A 453 -16.99 3.68 -12.75
C ALA A 453 -18.31 4.24 -12.20
N VAL A 454 -19.43 3.82 -12.79
CA VAL A 454 -20.77 4.03 -12.21
C VAL A 454 -20.84 3.28 -10.88
N ILE A 455 -21.41 3.91 -9.85
CA ILE A 455 -21.67 3.29 -8.55
C ILE A 455 -23.20 3.16 -8.39
N GLU A 456 -23.69 1.93 -8.37
CA GLU A 456 -25.12 1.62 -8.25
C GLU A 456 -25.70 2.20 -6.94
N GLY A 457 -26.93 2.71 -7.01
CA GLY A 457 -27.59 3.40 -5.90
C GLY A 457 -27.28 4.90 -5.81
N THR A 458 -26.42 5.45 -6.67
CA THR A 458 -26.15 6.90 -6.73
C THR A 458 -26.95 7.61 -7.82
N GLN A 459 -27.23 8.91 -7.63
CA GLN A 459 -27.69 9.80 -8.69
C GLN A 459 -26.48 10.48 -9.35
N GLU A 460 -26.42 10.48 -10.68
CA GLU A 460 -25.36 11.14 -11.44
C GLU A 460 -25.68 12.64 -11.65
N LEU A 461 -24.82 13.53 -11.15
CA LEU A 461 -24.90 14.99 -11.33
C LEU A 461 -23.50 15.60 -11.41
N THR A 462 -23.29 16.60 -12.26
CA THR A 462 -22.01 17.35 -12.28
C THR A 462 -21.77 18.03 -10.93
N LEU A 463 -20.50 18.24 -10.56
CA LEU A 463 -20.18 18.85 -9.27
C LEU A 463 -20.81 20.25 -9.13
N ALA A 464 -20.77 21.06 -10.19
CA ALA A 464 -21.43 22.36 -10.22
C ALA A 464 -22.94 22.25 -9.92
N ALA A 465 -23.63 21.32 -10.59
CA ALA A 465 -25.07 21.14 -10.39
C ALA A 465 -25.40 20.65 -8.97
N SER A 466 -24.57 19.76 -8.41
CA SER A 466 -24.72 19.29 -7.02
C SER A 466 -24.53 20.42 -6.01
N ILE A 467 -23.49 21.25 -6.18
CA ILE A 467 -23.23 22.39 -5.31
C ILE A 467 -24.37 23.40 -5.39
N ASP A 468 -24.80 23.77 -6.60
CA ASP A 468 -25.87 24.74 -6.80
C ASP A 468 -27.23 24.25 -6.26
N ARG A 469 -27.47 22.92 -6.32
CA ARG A 469 -28.71 22.32 -5.82
C ARG A 469 -28.74 22.17 -4.30
N PHE A 470 -27.64 21.77 -3.68
CA PHE A 470 -27.65 21.32 -2.29
C PHE A 470 -26.87 22.20 -1.32
N CYS A 471 -25.80 22.88 -1.75
CA CYS A 471 -24.91 23.65 -0.87
C CYS A 471 -25.36 25.12 -0.76
N ASN A 472 -26.56 25.34 -0.24
CA ASN A 472 -27.20 26.68 -0.20
C ASN A 472 -27.02 27.40 1.14
N ASP A 473 -27.12 26.67 2.25
CA ASP A 473 -27.09 27.23 3.60
C ASP A 473 -25.69 27.28 4.18
N ARG A 474 -25.44 28.25 5.07
CA ARG A 474 -24.16 28.35 5.78
C ARG A 474 -24.06 27.26 6.84
N VAL A 475 -22.93 26.55 6.84
CA VAL A 475 -22.60 25.46 7.75
C VAL A 475 -21.34 25.84 8.53
N GLU A 476 -21.39 25.68 9.84
CA GLU A 476 -20.21 25.82 10.70
C GLU A 476 -19.94 24.52 11.44
N VAL A 477 -18.74 23.96 11.23
CA VAL A 477 -18.25 22.80 11.98
C VAL A 477 -17.70 23.30 13.32
N GLY A 478 -18.57 23.34 14.34
CA GLY A 478 -18.29 23.90 15.66
C GLY A 478 -17.40 23.06 16.59
N ASP A 479 -17.20 23.56 17.82
CA ASP A 479 -16.23 23.02 18.81
C ASP A 479 -16.86 22.41 20.08
N SER A 480 -18.17 22.49 20.23
CA SER A 480 -18.88 22.12 21.46
C SER A 480 -19.24 20.63 21.49
N TYR A 481 -18.26 19.82 21.90
CA TYR A 481 -18.46 18.39 22.17
C TYR A 481 -18.66 18.14 23.66
N GLY A 482 -19.57 17.24 24.02
CA GLY A 482 -19.82 16.87 25.41
C GLY A 482 -18.55 16.35 26.11
N GLN A 483 -18.47 16.51 27.43
CA GLN A 483 -17.43 15.84 28.21
C GLN A 483 -17.77 14.35 28.37
N ARG A 484 -16.82 13.47 28.07
CA ARG A 484 -16.95 12.04 28.32
C ARG A 484 -16.28 11.66 29.63
N ARG A 485 -16.86 10.68 30.32
CA ARG A 485 -16.22 10.01 31.46
C ARG A 485 -15.50 8.77 30.95
N PHE A 486 -14.19 8.75 31.11
CA PHE A 486 -13.35 7.63 30.71
C PHE A 486 -13.06 6.73 31.91
N ASN A 487 -13.14 5.41 31.71
CA ASN A 487 -12.73 4.41 32.70
C ASN A 487 -11.50 3.61 32.25
N LEU A 488 -10.75 4.14 31.26
CA LEU A 488 -9.64 3.46 30.60
C LEU A 488 -8.61 2.87 31.58
N GLY A 489 -8.15 3.65 32.56
CA GLY A 489 -7.17 3.17 33.56
C GLY A 489 -7.68 2.01 34.41
N GLN A 490 -8.96 2.00 34.81
CA GLN A 490 -9.56 0.89 35.54
C GLN A 490 -9.77 -0.33 34.64
N SER A 491 -10.20 -0.09 33.39
CA SER A 491 -10.41 -1.12 32.38
C SER A 491 -9.11 -1.88 32.07
N ILE A 492 -8.00 -1.15 31.86
CA ILE A 492 -6.66 -1.71 31.67
C ILE A 492 -6.24 -2.59 32.86
N LYS A 493 -6.41 -2.11 34.10
CA LYS A 493 -6.08 -2.88 35.33
C LYS A 493 -6.90 -4.18 35.44
N SER A 494 -8.18 -4.12 35.07
CA SER A 494 -9.08 -5.28 35.05
C SER A 494 -8.61 -6.34 34.07
N ILE A 495 -8.30 -5.95 32.82
CA ILE A 495 -7.74 -6.87 31.81
C ILE A 495 -6.41 -7.45 32.28
N LEU A 496 -5.50 -6.63 32.81
CA LEU A 496 -4.21 -7.09 33.32
C LEU A 496 -4.37 -8.21 34.37
N THR A 497 -5.32 -8.06 35.29
CA THR A 497 -5.61 -9.07 36.33
C THR A 497 -6.12 -10.37 35.72
N LYS A 498 -7.01 -10.29 34.72
CA LYS A 498 -7.52 -11.45 33.98
C LYS A 498 -6.40 -12.17 33.22
N LEU A 499 -5.48 -11.43 32.58
CA LEU A 499 -4.32 -11.99 31.87
C LEU A 499 -3.38 -12.75 32.82
N ILE A 500 -3.08 -12.19 34.00
CA ILE A 500 -2.26 -12.85 35.04
C ILE A 500 -2.89 -14.18 35.47
N LYS A 501 -4.22 -14.23 35.61
CA LYS A 501 -4.94 -15.48 35.98
C LYS A 501 -4.89 -16.52 34.86
N LEU A 502 -5.04 -16.10 33.61
CA LEU A 502 -4.94 -16.98 32.44
C LEU A 502 -3.53 -17.56 32.30
N GLU A 503 -2.50 -16.71 32.39
CA GLU A 503 -1.10 -17.15 32.36
C GLU A 503 -0.79 -18.17 33.45
N LYS A 504 -1.26 -17.98 34.70
CA LYS A 504 -1.10 -18.98 35.77
C LYS A 504 -1.68 -20.35 35.41
N THR A 505 -2.80 -20.37 34.68
CA THR A 505 -3.46 -21.60 34.23
C THR A 505 -2.63 -22.30 33.15
N ILE A 506 -2.09 -21.54 32.20
CA ILE A 506 -1.24 -22.06 31.12
C ILE A 506 0.11 -22.56 31.66
N THR A 507 0.73 -21.82 32.58
CA THR A 507 1.97 -22.26 33.26
C THR A 507 1.77 -23.53 34.08
N LYS A 508 0.58 -23.73 34.65
CA LYS A 508 0.23 -25.00 35.30
C LYS A 508 0.13 -26.14 34.29
N ALA A 509 -0.52 -25.92 33.14
CA ALA A 509 -0.61 -26.90 32.06
C ALA A 509 0.79 -27.30 31.53
N ASP A 510 1.68 -26.34 31.33
CA ASP A 510 3.07 -26.54 30.90
C ASP A 510 3.86 -27.46 31.85
N ARG A 511 3.77 -27.19 33.17
CA ARG A 511 4.38 -28.05 34.21
C ARG A 511 3.82 -29.48 34.20
N LEU A 512 2.51 -29.63 34.00
CA LEU A 512 1.86 -30.94 33.90
C LEU A 512 2.31 -31.69 32.65
N ALA A 513 2.36 -31.02 31.49
CA ALA A 513 2.81 -31.57 30.22
C ALA A 513 4.22 -32.16 30.31
N VAL A 514 5.19 -31.39 30.83
CA VAL A 514 6.58 -31.85 31.04
C VAL A 514 6.62 -33.07 31.97
N SER A 515 5.83 -33.06 33.05
CA SER A 515 5.77 -34.20 33.96
C SER A 515 5.15 -35.44 33.33
N ILE A 516 4.10 -35.29 32.52
CA ILE A 516 3.42 -36.41 31.85
C ILE A 516 4.31 -37.02 30.79
N LEU A 517 4.98 -36.21 29.95
CA LEU A 517 5.92 -36.71 28.94
C LEU A 517 7.07 -37.52 29.56
N LYS A 518 7.59 -37.08 30.72
CA LYS A 518 8.60 -37.83 31.47
C LYS A 518 8.07 -39.19 31.97
N ASP A 519 6.86 -39.20 32.51
CA ASP A 519 6.21 -40.42 33.00
C ASP A 519 5.89 -41.39 31.83
N LEU A 520 5.42 -40.87 30.69
CA LEU A 520 5.15 -41.64 29.46
C LEU A 520 6.42 -42.27 28.88
N ALA A 521 7.52 -41.52 28.79
CA ALA A 521 8.80 -42.07 28.32
C ALA A 521 9.33 -43.18 29.25
N GLY A 522 9.06 -43.10 30.56
CA GLY A 522 9.36 -44.18 31.51
C GLY A 522 8.48 -45.41 31.28
N PHE A 523 7.19 -45.21 31.01
CA PHE A 523 6.21 -46.26 30.73
C PHE A 523 6.54 -47.03 29.43
N GLU A 524 6.88 -46.32 28.35
CA GLU A 524 7.27 -46.93 27.06
C GLU A 524 8.56 -47.75 27.16
N LYS A 525 9.54 -47.30 27.96
CA LYS A 525 10.80 -48.03 28.20
C LYS A 525 10.57 -49.39 28.87
N ASN A 526 9.49 -49.54 29.63
CA ASN A 526 9.10 -50.81 30.26
C ASN A 526 8.35 -51.76 29.30
N ARG A 527 8.24 -51.40 28.00
CA ARG A 527 7.49 -52.14 26.95
C ARG A 527 5.99 -52.33 27.25
N GLU A 528 5.40 -51.47 28.07
CA GLU A 528 3.97 -51.49 28.35
C GLU A 528 3.20 -50.82 27.20
N SER A 529 2.17 -51.49 26.67
CA SER A 529 1.32 -50.95 25.61
C SER A 529 -0.02 -50.46 26.17
N SER A 530 -0.52 -49.34 25.64
CA SER A 530 -1.80 -48.76 26.05
C SER A 530 -2.59 -48.37 24.82
N THR A 531 -3.89 -48.69 24.81
CA THR A 531 -4.80 -48.39 23.69
C THR A 531 -5.75 -47.24 24.00
N CYS A 532 -5.88 -46.84 25.27
CA CYS A 532 -6.75 -45.75 25.70
C CYS A 532 -6.32 -45.15 27.06
N LEU A 533 -7.05 -44.15 27.56
CA LEU A 533 -6.75 -43.48 28.83
C LEU A 533 -6.89 -44.42 30.04
N SER A 534 -7.93 -45.26 30.05
CA SER A 534 -8.24 -46.13 31.19
C SER A 534 -7.20 -47.23 31.43
N THR A 535 -6.37 -47.53 30.43
CA THR A 535 -5.29 -48.53 30.52
C THR A 535 -3.97 -47.96 31.07
N LEU A 536 -3.89 -46.66 31.33
CA LEU A 536 -2.70 -46.02 31.95
C LEU A 536 -2.71 -46.12 33.48
N PRO A 537 -1.57 -45.95 34.18
CA PRO A 537 -1.54 -45.89 35.64
C PRO A 537 -2.40 -44.74 36.21
N LEU A 538 -3.13 -44.99 37.31
CA LEU A 538 -4.04 -44.00 37.93
C LEU A 538 -3.40 -42.63 38.19
N LYS A 539 -2.11 -42.60 38.56
CA LYS A 539 -1.36 -41.34 38.77
C LYS A 539 -1.22 -40.56 37.46
N LEU A 540 -0.99 -41.24 36.34
CA LEU A 540 -0.86 -40.64 35.03
C LEU A 540 -2.23 -40.20 34.48
N GLN A 541 -3.27 -41.03 34.66
CA GLN A 541 -4.66 -40.67 34.33
C GLN A 541 -5.07 -39.35 34.99
N LYS A 542 -4.84 -39.20 36.31
CA LYS A 542 -5.17 -37.97 37.05
C LYS A 542 -4.46 -36.74 36.49
N LYS A 543 -3.17 -36.87 36.16
CA LYS A 543 -2.39 -35.76 35.56
C LYS A 543 -2.93 -35.37 34.18
N ILE A 544 -3.27 -36.36 33.34
CA ILE A 544 -3.82 -36.11 31.99
C ILE A 544 -5.18 -35.41 32.08
N ILE A 545 -6.07 -35.87 32.97
CA ILE A 545 -7.37 -35.23 33.21
C ILE A 545 -7.19 -33.78 33.71
N GLU A 546 -6.21 -33.55 34.59
CA GLU A 546 -5.91 -32.21 35.08
C GLU A 546 -5.30 -31.30 34.00
N LEU A 547 -4.44 -31.85 33.14
CA LEU A 547 -3.87 -31.15 31.98
C LEU A 547 -4.99 -30.73 31.02
N ASP A 548 -5.86 -31.67 30.66
CA ASP A 548 -7.01 -31.44 29.79
C ASP A 548 -7.94 -30.36 30.37
N SER A 549 -8.22 -30.41 31.69
CA SER A 549 -8.98 -29.35 32.36
C SER A 549 -8.31 -27.97 32.27
N CYS A 550 -6.98 -27.91 32.35
CA CYS A 550 -6.25 -26.65 32.18
C CYS A 550 -6.29 -26.14 30.74
N HIS A 551 -6.10 -27.01 29.75
CA HIS A 551 -6.23 -26.67 28.33
C HIS A 551 -7.65 -26.20 28.01
N HIS A 552 -8.68 -26.92 28.48
CA HIS A 552 -10.08 -26.52 28.31
C HIS A 552 -10.38 -25.12 28.85
N LYS A 553 -9.87 -24.81 30.05
CA LYS A 553 -10.00 -23.47 30.67
C LYS A 553 -9.21 -22.40 29.91
N ALA A 554 -8.06 -22.75 29.36
CA ALA A 554 -7.28 -21.84 28.55
C ALA A 554 -8.00 -21.59 27.22
N ASP A 555 -8.34 -22.62 26.46
CA ASP A 555 -8.93 -22.53 25.12
C ASP A 555 -10.27 -21.79 25.11
N LYS A 556 -11.13 -22.03 26.09
CA LYS A 556 -12.43 -21.33 26.23
C LYS A 556 -12.33 -19.94 26.86
N ASN A 557 -11.13 -19.44 27.14
CA ASN A 557 -11.00 -18.13 27.77
C ASN A 557 -11.36 -17.01 26.78
N PRO A 558 -12.33 -16.14 27.09
CA PRO A 558 -12.77 -15.11 26.15
C PRO A 558 -11.69 -14.07 25.86
N LEU A 559 -10.63 -13.96 26.68
CA LEU A 559 -9.53 -13.03 26.44
C LEU A 559 -8.78 -13.30 25.13
N TRP A 560 -8.84 -14.52 24.58
CA TRP A 560 -8.18 -14.82 23.31
C TRP A 560 -8.69 -13.96 22.16
N SER A 561 -9.97 -13.57 22.19
CA SER A 561 -10.55 -12.66 21.21
C SER A 561 -9.85 -11.29 21.13
N LEU A 562 -9.20 -10.85 22.22
CA LEU A 562 -8.39 -9.62 22.22
C LEU A 562 -7.08 -9.77 21.43
N PHE A 563 -6.68 -11.01 21.14
CA PHE A 563 -5.43 -11.38 20.48
C PHE A 563 -5.66 -12.01 19.10
N ASP A 564 -6.87 -11.94 18.56
CA ASP A 564 -7.17 -12.52 17.24
C ASP A 564 -6.13 -12.06 16.22
N ASP A 565 -5.87 -10.75 16.14
CA ASP A 565 -4.84 -10.15 15.26
C ASP A 565 -3.40 -10.63 15.51
N MET A 566 -3.05 -11.02 16.75
CA MET A 566 -1.70 -11.47 17.11
C MET A 566 -1.48 -12.97 16.90
N THR A 567 -2.53 -13.77 16.79
CA THR A 567 -2.44 -15.25 16.88
C THR A 567 -2.60 -15.94 15.52
N MET A 568 -2.99 -15.21 14.47
CA MET A 568 -3.28 -15.75 13.13
C MET A 568 -2.14 -16.55 12.49
N GLU A 569 -0.90 -16.07 12.56
CA GLU A 569 0.24 -16.72 11.90
C GLU A 569 0.60 -18.07 12.56
N GLY A 570 0.51 -18.17 13.89
CA GLY A 570 0.78 -19.39 14.65
C GLY A 570 -0.36 -20.43 14.58
N MET A 571 -1.59 -20.00 14.28
CA MET A 571 -2.74 -20.90 14.16
C MET A 571 -2.71 -21.78 12.91
N ARG A 572 -2.07 -21.35 11.81
CA ARG A 572 -1.97 -22.15 10.57
C ARG A 572 -1.19 -23.45 10.78
N GLN A 573 -0.05 -23.36 11.46
CA GLN A 573 0.77 -24.53 11.75
C GLN A 573 0.11 -25.45 12.79
N ASP A 574 -0.55 -24.86 13.79
CA ASP A 574 -1.28 -25.63 14.80
C ASP A 574 -2.45 -26.43 14.19
N GLU A 575 -3.21 -25.82 13.27
CA GLU A 575 -4.34 -26.49 12.61
C GLU A 575 -3.88 -27.67 11.74
N ARG A 576 -2.77 -27.51 11.02
CA ARG A 576 -2.18 -28.59 10.20
C ARG A 576 -1.75 -29.78 11.06
N GLU A 577 -1.07 -29.51 12.18
CA GLU A 577 -0.62 -30.56 13.09
C GLU A 577 -1.78 -31.20 13.86
N LYS A 578 -2.83 -30.44 14.19
CA LYS A 578 -4.06 -30.98 14.77
C LYS A 578 -4.69 -32.02 13.84
N ASN A 579 -4.82 -31.72 12.55
CA ASN A 579 -5.36 -32.66 11.56
C ASN A 579 -4.49 -33.92 11.42
N GLU A 580 -3.16 -33.77 11.42
CA GLU A 580 -2.25 -34.93 11.41
C GLU A 580 -2.40 -35.81 12.66
N LEU A 581 -2.67 -35.20 13.83
CA LEU A 581 -2.92 -35.92 15.08
C LEU A 581 -4.28 -36.62 15.08
N GLU A 582 -5.34 -36.03 14.53
CA GLU A 582 -6.65 -36.69 14.40
C GLU A 582 -6.55 -37.96 13.55
N ILE A 583 -5.75 -37.94 12.48
CA ILE A 583 -5.45 -39.13 11.67
C ILE A 583 -4.69 -40.17 12.52
N LEU A 584 -3.71 -39.73 13.32
CA LEU A 584 -2.91 -40.61 14.17
C LEU A 584 -3.73 -41.29 15.28
N GLU A 585 -4.72 -40.58 15.84
CA GLU A 585 -5.67 -41.10 16.84
C GLU A 585 -6.48 -42.28 16.30
N ALA A 586 -6.85 -42.22 15.01
CA ALA A 586 -7.63 -43.26 14.35
C ALA A 586 -6.84 -44.54 14.03
N ILE A 587 -5.51 -44.56 14.23
CA ILE A 587 -4.66 -45.72 13.94
C ILE A 587 -4.55 -46.62 15.19
N PRO A 588 -5.04 -47.88 15.14
CA PRO A 588 -4.92 -48.81 16.25
C PRO A 588 -3.46 -49.03 16.68
N GLY A 589 -3.21 -49.05 17.99
CA GLY A 589 -1.88 -49.28 18.57
C GLY A 589 -0.96 -48.06 18.64
N LYS A 590 -1.39 -46.89 18.14
CA LYS A 590 -0.61 -45.64 18.17
C LYS A 590 -1.05 -44.64 19.24
N TYR A 591 -1.87 -45.06 20.20
CA TYR A 591 -2.42 -44.17 21.24
C TYR A 591 -1.35 -43.42 22.05
N LEU A 592 -0.26 -44.08 22.46
CA LEU A 592 0.84 -43.43 23.20
C LEU A 592 1.62 -42.43 22.34
N GLU A 593 1.81 -42.74 21.04
CA GLU A 593 2.43 -41.85 20.06
C GLU A 593 1.56 -40.61 19.85
N TRP A 594 0.25 -40.81 19.67
CA TRP A 594 -0.75 -39.75 19.57
C TRP A 594 -0.77 -38.86 20.81
N LEU A 595 -0.85 -39.44 22.00
CA LEU A 595 -0.92 -38.71 23.26
C LEU A 595 0.35 -37.87 23.47
N SER A 596 1.52 -38.46 23.24
CA SER A 596 2.80 -37.77 23.37
C SER A 596 2.92 -36.60 22.38
N LYS A 597 2.60 -36.83 21.09
CA LYS A 597 2.64 -35.77 20.09
C LYS A 597 1.58 -34.68 20.34
N SER A 598 0.41 -35.04 20.86
CA SER A 598 -0.64 -34.07 21.25
C SER A 598 -0.21 -33.18 22.42
N ILE A 599 0.47 -33.76 23.42
CA ILE A 599 1.03 -32.99 24.54
C ILE A 599 2.17 -32.08 24.08
N VAL A 600 3.04 -32.55 23.19
CA VAL A 600 4.13 -31.73 22.62
C VAL A 600 3.57 -30.56 21.78
N ARG A 601 2.52 -30.80 20.98
CA ARG A 601 1.84 -29.74 20.22
C ARG A 601 1.27 -28.67 21.17
N THR A 602 0.51 -29.08 22.17
CA THR A 602 -0.13 -28.16 23.12
C THR A 602 0.88 -27.42 24.01
N ASP A 603 2.01 -28.04 24.38
CA ASP A 603 3.16 -27.38 25.03
C ASP A 603 3.73 -26.24 24.17
N ARG A 604 3.93 -26.49 22.87
CA ARG A 604 4.39 -25.45 21.94
C ARG A 604 3.39 -24.29 21.82
N VAL A 605 2.09 -24.59 21.72
CA VAL A 605 1.02 -23.57 21.72
C VAL A 605 1.04 -22.76 23.02
N ASN A 606 1.19 -23.42 24.17
CA ASN A 606 1.26 -22.76 25.47
C ASN A 606 2.46 -21.82 25.59
N LYS A 607 3.63 -22.19 25.04
CA LYS A 607 4.80 -21.30 24.98
C LYS A 607 4.53 -20.03 24.16
N LEU A 608 3.88 -20.16 23.01
CA LEU A 608 3.47 -19.00 22.19
C LEU A 608 2.47 -18.11 22.94
N ARG A 609 1.47 -18.72 23.57
CA ARG A 609 0.49 -18.03 24.42
C ARG A 609 1.15 -17.24 25.55
N ILE A 610 2.06 -17.86 26.32
CA ILE A 610 2.79 -17.20 27.40
C ILE A 610 3.62 -16.03 26.87
N LYS A 611 4.32 -16.20 25.74
CA LYS A 611 5.08 -15.13 25.10
C LYS A 611 4.20 -13.91 24.78
N ASN A 612 3.04 -14.14 24.15
CA ASN A 612 2.12 -13.08 23.76
C ASN A 612 1.46 -12.39 24.97
N LEU A 613 1.01 -13.18 25.96
CA LEU A 613 0.51 -12.66 27.24
C LEU A 613 1.58 -11.82 27.96
N GLY A 614 2.82 -12.30 27.99
CA GLY A 614 3.97 -11.60 28.58
C GLY A 614 4.19 -10.23 27.95
N LYS A 615 4.23 -10.17 26.61
CA LYS A 615 4.37 -8.92 25.84
C LYS A 615 3.24 -7.94 26.16
N PHE A 616 1.99 -8.41 26.12
CA PHE A 616 0.84 -7.53 26.35
C PHE A 616 0.76 -7.02 27.79
N LYS A 617 1.03 -7.85 28.80
CA LYS A 617 1.12 -7.40 30.20
C LYS A 617 2.16 -6.30 30.38
N LYS A 618 3.34 -6.43 29.74
CA LYS A 618 4.38 -5.40 29.80
C LYS A 618 3.87 -4.08 29.24
N GLN A 619 3.17 -4.12 28.10
CA GLN A 619 2.54 -2.95 27.49
C GLN A 619 1.46 -2.33 28.37
N LEU A 620 0.55 -3.13 28.95
CA LEU A 620 -0.49 -2.64 29.87
C LEU A 620 0.10 -2.00 31.13
N ASN A 621 1.17 -2.57 31.70
CA ASN A 621 1.86 -1.97 32.83
C ASN A 621 2.49 -0.62 32.47
N ALA A 622 3.11 -0.52 31.29
CA ALA A 622 3.65 0.74 30.79
C ALA A 622 2.54 1.80 30.63
N LEU A 623 1.38 1.41 30.09
CA LEU A 623 0.20 2.30 29.98
C LEU A 623 -0.32 2.74 31.35
N ILE A 624 -0.43 1.84 32.32
CA ILE A 624 -0.85 2.19 33.70
C ILE A 624 0.11 3.22 34.29
N ASN A 625 1.42 3.01 34.15
CA ASN A 625 2.44 3.92 34.64
C ASN A 625 2.34 5.28 33.95
N TYR A 626 2.20 5.28 32.61
CA TYR A 626 2.03 6.50 31.82
C TYR A 626 0.84 7.32 32.31
N HIS A 627 -0.37 6.74 32.35
CA HIS A 627 -1.57 7.46 32.76
C HIS A 627 -1.53 7.91 34.22
N SER A 628 -0.91 7.11 35.11
CA SER A 628 -0.76 7.51 36.51
C SER A 628 0.19 8.70 36.64
N ASN A 629 1.28 8.72 35.87
CA ASN A 629 2.23 9.83 35.85
C ASN A 629 1.61 11.09 35.25
N GLU A 630 1.00 10.97 34.07
CA GLU A 630 0.32 12.07 33.40
C GLU A 630 -0.75 12.71 34.29
N LYS A 631 -1.63 11.89 34.88
CA LYS A 631 -2.65 12.37 35.80
C LYS A 631 -2.03 13.11 36.98
N ALA A 632 -0.99 12.54 37.61
CA ALA A 632 -0.33 13.18 38.73
C ALA A 632 0.33 14.52 38.34
N LEU A 633 0.82 14.67 37.10
CA LEU A 633 1.37 15.92 36.59
C LEU A 633 0.27 16.95 36.32
N LEU A 634 -0.82 16.54 35.68
CA LEU A 634 -1.99 17.39 35.40
C LEU A 634 -2.65 17.88 36.71
N ASP A 635 -2.93 16.99 37.66
CA ASP A 635 -3.51 17.31 38.97
C ASP A 635 -2.62 18.32 39.73
N ARG A 636 -1.29 18.23 39.60
CA ARG A 636 -0.33 19.18 40.20
C ARG A 636 -0.35 20.57 39.55
N MET A 637 -0.88 20.68 38.33
CA MET A 637 -1.00 21.93 37.56
C MET A 637 -2.38 22.58 37.68
N GLU A 638 -3.41 21.85 38.12
CA GLU A 638 -4.72 22.42 38.44
C GLU A 638 -4.67 23.22 39.75
N GLY A 639 -4.83 24.55 39.66
CA GLY A 639 -4.98 25.44 40.84
C GLY A 639 -3.70 26.07 41.41
N THR A 640 -2.53 25.89 40.80
CA THR A 640 -1.25 26.48 41.25
C THR A 640 -0.74 27.61 40.33
N LYS A 641 0.12 28.50 40.86
CA LYS A 641 0.91 29.42 40.01
C LYS A 641 1.79 28.59 39.07
N PHE A 642 1.96 29.04 37.82
CA PHE A 642 2.85 28.40 36.83
C PHE A 642 4.21 28.04 37.42
N GLU A 643 4.62 26.77 37.25
CA GLU A 643 5.92 26.26 37.65
C GLU A 643 6.60 25.57 36.46
N ARG A 644 7.61 26.24 35.89
CA ARG A 644 8.34 25.78 34.69
C ARG A 644 8.83 24.32 34.77
N PRO A 645 9.43 23.84 35.89
CA PRO A 645 9.89 22.45 35.96
C PRO A 645 8.78 21.42 35.76
N LYS A 646 7.57 21.68 36.28
CA LYS A 646 6.42 20.76 36.14
C LYS A 646 5.91 20.71 34.71
N VAL A 647 5.86 21.85 34.02
CA VAL A 647 5.45 21.91 32.61
C VAL A 647 6.47 21.19 31.72
N LEU A 648 7.78 21.35 32.00
CA LEU A 648 8.83 20.62 31.28
C LEU A 648 8.79 19.11 31.55
N GLU A 649 8.40 18.67 32.75
CA GLU A 649 8.22 17.25 33.06
C GLU A 649 7.08 16.63 32.23
N LEU A 650 5.95 17.34 32.09
CA LEU A 650 4.85 16.91 31.22
C LEU A 650 5.23 16.99 29.72
N ALA A 651 5.94 18.03 29.31
CA ALA A 651 6.47 18.16 27.95
C ALA A 651 7.38 16.97 27.60
N ASN A 652 8.27 16.59 28.51
CA ASN A 652 9.11 15.42 28.34
C ASN A 652 8.30 14.11 28.26
N LEU A 653 7.23 13.97 29.04
CA LEU A 653 6.33 12.82 28.95
C LEU A 653 5.66 12.71 27.57
N TYR A 654 5.19 13.83 27.01
CA TYR A 654 4.61 13.87 25.65
C TYR A 654 5.65 13.65 24.56
N TYR A 655 6.86 14.18 24.73
CA TYR A 655 7.98 13.90 23.84
C TYR A 655 8.33 12.40 23.83
N GLN A 656 8.43 11.77 25.01
CA GLN A 656 8.74 10.34 25.14
C GLN A 656 7.65 9.42 24.60
N SER A 657 6.38 9.86 24.61
CA SER A 657 5.27 9.14 23.98
C SER A 657 5.07 9.49 22.50
N GLU A 658 5.99 10.29 21.94
CA GLU A 658 6.00 10.80 20.56
C GLU A 658 4.73 11.57 20.19
N ASN A 659 4.03 12.15 21.17
CA ASN A 659 2.83 12.96 20.94
C ASN A 659 3.21 14.44 20.78
N TYR A 660 3.63 14.78 19.57
CA TYR A 660 4.06 16.12 19.19
C TYR A 660 2.90 17.14 19.16
N VAL A 661 1.66 16.68 18.96
CA VAL A 661 0.45 17.52 19.03
C VAL A 661 0.18 17.98 20.46
N LEU A 662 0.16 17.07 21.44
CA LEU A 662 -0.01 17.44 22.85
C LEU A 662 1.18 18.24 23.37
N LEU A 663 2.40 17.90 22.94
CA LEU A 663 3.59 18.67 23.25
C LEU A 663 3.46 20.11 22.76
N GLU A 664 3.10 20.33 21.50
CA GLU A 664 2.92 21.67 20.95
C GLU A 664 1.82 22.44 21.69
N ARG A 665 0.65 21.83 21.91
CA ARG A 665 -0.45 22.47 22.65
C ARG A 665 -0.01 22.92 24.05
N LEU A 666 0.81 22.11 24.72
CA LEU A 666 1.36 22.44 26.02
C LEU A 666 2.33 23.64 25.93
N LEU A 667 3.23 23.64 24.95
CA LEU A 667 4.18 24.73 24.74
C LEU A 667 3.47 26.05 24.42
N VAL A 668 2.51 26.04 23.49
CA VAL A 668 1.72 27.21 23.09
C VAL A 668 0.89 27.76 24.27
N LYS A 669 0.31 26.89 25.11
CA LYS A 669 -0.47 27.32 26.28
C LYS A 669 0.36 28.14 27.29
N TYR A 670 1.67 27.94 27.35
CA TYR A 670 2.56 28.59 28.32
C TYR A 670 3.66 29.45 27.66
N ASP A 671 3.51 29.77 26.37
CA ASP A 671 4.51 30.36 25.46
C ASP A 671 5.29 31.54 26.07
N PHE A 672 4.60 32.49 26.69
CA PHE A 672 5.18 33.70 27.31
C PHE A 672 6.06 33.46 28.56
N LYS A 673 6.22 32.21 29.02
CA LYS A 673 7.03 31.81 30.20
C LYS A 673 7.98 30.66 29.94
N MET A 674 8.09 30.20 28.70
CA MET A 674 8.77 28.97 28.31
C MET A 674 9.93 29.25 27.34
N GLU A 675 10.94 30.00 27.78
CA GLU A 675 12.21 30.13 27.06
C GLU A 675 13.23 29.07 27.52
N GLY A 676 14.22 28.75 26.69
CA GLY A 676 15.38 27.94 27.03
C GLY A 676 15.55 26.66 26.21
N ALA A 677 16.69 26.00 26.42
CA ALA A 677 17.16 24.91 25.56
C ALA A 677 16.13 23.80 25.30
N ALA A 678 15.50 23.26 26.35
CA ALA A 678 14.52 22.17 26.20
C ALA A 678 13.32 22.55 25.32
N VAL A 679 12.82 23.79 25.44
CA VAL A 679 11.66 24.25 24.67
C VAL A 679 12.04 24.43 23.21
N ASN A 680 13.18 25.07 22.96
CA ASN A 680 13.74 25.24 21.62
C ASN A 680 14.02 23.88 20.95
N TYR A 681 14.55 22.91 21.70
CA TYR A 681 14.71 21.53 21.25
C TYR A 681 13.37 20.91 20.81
N TYR A 682 12.34 20.96 21.66
CA TYR A 682 11.02 20.40 21.33
C TYR A 682 10.37 21.08 20.13
N SER A 683 10.42 22.41 20.05
CA SER A 683 9.94 23.18 18.89
C SER A 683 10.69 22.81 17.61
N GLY A 684 12.00 22.60 17.70
CA GLY A 684 12.82 22.14 16.57
C GLY A 684 12.40 20.76 16.08
N ILE A 685 12.12 19.82 16.98
CA ILE A 685 11.64 18.47 16.63
C ILE A 685 10.26 18.52 15.97
N ILE A 686 9.32 19.30 16.53
CA ILE A 686 7.98 19.46 15.94
C ILE A 686 8.08 20.04 14.52
N ALA A 687 8.85 21.11 14.35
CA ALA A 687 9.10 21.73 13.04
C ALA A 687 9.72 20.73 12.05
N LEU A 688 10.66 19.90 12.50
CA LEU A 688 11.32 18.89 11.68
C LEU A 688 10.33 17.84 11.15
N TYR A 689 9.45 17.33 12.00
CA TYR A 689 8.39 16.40 11.61
C TYR A 689 7.33 17.00 10.67
N ARG A 690 7.17 18.34 10.70
CA ARG A 690 6.27 19.09 9.82
C ARG A 690 6.92 19.58 8.52
N GLY A 691 8.17 19.21 8.27
CA GLY A 691 8.92 19.65 7.10
C GLY A 691 9.27 21.14 7.13
N GLU A 692 9.18 21.81 8.28
CA GLU A 692 9.54 23.22 8.47
C GLU A 692 11.04 23.35 8.77
N TYR A 693 11.90 22.84 7.87
CA TYR A 693 13.34 22.67 8.12
C TYR A 693 14.06 23.96 8.55
N GLY A 694 13.70 25.11 7.98
CA GLY A 694 14.28 26.40 8.36
C GLY A 694 13.90 26.83 9.79
N LYS A 695 12.65 26.59 10.21
CA LYS A 695 12.22 26.82 11.60
C LYS A 695 12.92 25.85 12.54
N ALA A 696 13.02 24.58 12.14
CA ALA A 696 13.70 23.55 12.91
C ALA A 696 15.16 23.94 13.18
N GLU A 697 15.91 24.35 12.15
CA GLU A 697 17.31 24.77 12.28
C GLU A 697 17.46 25.96 13.22
N ARG A 698 16.62 26.99 13.08
CA ARG A 698 16.62 28.15 13.98
C ARG A 698 16.36 27.74 15.44
N SER A 699 15.38 26.88 15.68
CA SER A 699 15.06 26.39 17.01
C SER A 699 16.20 25.54 17.60
N PHE A 700 16.84 24.68 16.82
CA PHE A 700 18.00 23.91 17.28
C PHE A 700 19.20 24.79 17.62
N GLN A 701 19.49 25.79 16.80
CA GLN A 701 20.56 26.75 17.06
C GLN A 701 20.34 27.48 18.39
N LEU A 702 19.12 28.00 18.61
CA LEU A 702 18.75 28.64 19.88
C LEU A 702 18.82 27.67 21.08
N SER A 703 18.59 26.37 20.84
CA SER A 703 18.74 25.35 21.88
C SER A 703 20.20 25.15 22.28
N ILE A 704 21.11 25.08 21.31
CA ILE A 704 22.55 24.88 21.52
C ILE A 704 23.17 26.12 22.18
N GLU A 705 22.81 27.32 21.70
CA GLU A 705 23.24 28.59 22.30
C GLU A 705 22.81 28.73 23.77
N SER A 706 21.69 28.12 24.15
CA SER A 706 21.19 28.11 25.52
C SER A 706 21.86 27.04 26.41
N ASP A 707 22.21 25.89 25.83
CA ASP A 707 22.82 24.74 26.50
C ASP A 707 23.49 23.82 25.46
N GLU A 708 24.81 23.86 25.39
CA GLU A 708 25.62 23.10 24.42
C GLU A 708 25.39 21.58 24.51
N SER A 709 24.94 21.05 25.66
CA SER A 709 24.66 19.61 25.80
C SER A 709 23.53 19.11 24.87
N TYR A 710 22.73 20.02 24.31
CA TYR A 710 21.70 19.69 23.33
C TYR A 710 22.24 19.40 21.93
N GLU A 711 23.47 19.79 21.60
CA GLU A 711 24.06 19.50 20.28
C GLU A 711 24.05 17.99 19.98
N ILE A 712 24.51 17.19 20.95
CA ILE A 712 24.50 15.72 20.83
C ILE A 712 23.07 15.17 20.78
N LYS A 713 22.15 15.69 21.60
CA LYS A 713 20.74 15.24 21.60
C LYS A 713 20.05 15.51 20.26
N ILE A 714 20.32 16.67 19.68
CA ILE A 714 19.79 17.08 18.36
C ILE A 714 20.38 16.20 17.27
N PHE A 715 21.69 15.96 17.31
CA PHE A 715 22.37 15.06 16.38
C PHE A 715 21.75 13.65 16.43
N ASP A 716 21.65 13.05 17.62
CA ASP A 716 21.10 11.71 17.82
C ASP A 716 19.66 11.61 17.31
N LYS A 717 18.82 12.61 17.61
CA LYS A 717 17.43 12.60 17.17
C LYS A 717 17.28 12.80 15.66
N ARG A 718 18.08 13.67 15.05
CA ARG A 718 18.13 13.83 13.59
C ARG A 718 18.58 12.54 12.92
N TYR A 719 19.58 11.86 13.50
CA TYR A 719 20.08 10.60 12.99
C TYR A 719 19.03 9.48 13.10
N GLU A 720 18.35 9.37 14.24
CA GLU A 720 17.23 8.43 14.45
C GLU A 720 16.12 8.63 13.40
N MET A 721 15.72 9.89 13.15
CA MET A 721 14.74 10.21 12.11
C MET A 721 15.23 9.85 10.71
N ALA A 722 16.51 10.06 10.40
CA ALA A 722 17.10 9.70 9.12
C ALA A 722 17.18 8.17 8.92
N ASP A 723 17.51 7.41 9.97
CA ASP A 723 17.49 5.93 9.93
C ASP A 723 16.08 5.40 9.62
N HIS A 724 15.01 6.09 10.06
CA HIS A 724 13.64 5.74 9.67
C HIS A 724 13.43 5.83 8.15
N TYR A 725 13.95 6.87 7.50
CA TYR A 725 13.87 7.01 6.04
C TYR A 725 14.72 5.98 5.30
N VAL A 726 15.86 5.57 5.88
CA VAL A 726 16.68 4.47 5.36
C VAL A 726 15.90 3.16 5.34
N GLU A 727 15.22 2.84 6.47
CA GLU A 727 14.39 1.64 6.58
C GLU A 727 13.23 1.67 5.59
N MET A 728 12.52 2.80 5.51
CA MET A 728 11.40 2.98 4.58
C MET A 728 11.82 2.87 3.10
N ALA A 729 12.99 3.41 2.75
CA ALA A 729 13.52 3.32 1.39
C ALA A 729 14.08 1.92 1.06
N GLY A 730 14.12 1.00 2.03
CA GLY A 730 14.60 -0.37 1.83
C GLY A 730 16.09 -0.45 1.50
N LEU A 731 16.89 0.52 1.95
CA LEU A 731 18.31 0.62 1.61
C LEU A 731 19.11 -0.46 2.34
N LYS A 732 19.43 -1.54 1.64
CA LYS A 732 20.41 -2.54 2.11
C LYS A 732 21.82 -2.07 1.81
N LYS A 733 22.78 -2.47 2.66
CA LYS A 733 24.18 -2.04 2.56
C LYS A 733 24.76 -2.46 1.20
N GLY A 734 25.10 -1.46 0.37
CA GLY A 734 25.83 -1.66 -0.88
C GLY A 734 24.99 -1.91 -2.15
N SER A 735 23.66 -2.07 -2.07
CA SER A 735 22.84 -2.45 -3.23
C SER A 735 21.89 -1.35 -3.71
N ILE A 736 21.64 -1.30 -5.02
CA ILE A 736 20.50 -0.57 -5.59
C ILE A 736 19.20 -1.14 -5.00
N PRO A 737 18.20 -0.30 -4.63
CA PRO A 737 16.92 -0.78 -4.14
C PRO A 737 16.21 -1.70 -5.16
N PRO A 738 15.41 -2.69 -4.71
CA PRO A 738 14.56 -3.47 -5.60
C PRO A 738 13.64 -2.54 -6.41
N GLY A 739 13.74 -2.55 -7.74
CA GLY A 739 12.98 -1.65 -8.62
C GLY A 739 13.65 -0.29 -8.93
N GLY A 740 14.90 -0.09 -8.51
CA GLY A 740 15.67 1.13 -8.79
C GLY A 740 15.22 2.36 -8.00
N TYR A 741 15.80 3.51 -8.30
CA TYR A 741 15.49 4.79 -7.61
C TYR A 741 14.24 5.46 -8.18
N ASN A 742 13.07 4.84 -7.94
CA ASN A 742 11.78 5.40 -8.33
C ASN A 742 11.46 6.72 -7.57
N GLN A 743 10.36 7.38 -7.93
CA GLN A 743 9.95 8.65 -7.33
C GLN A 743 9.76 8.56 -5.82
N VAL A 744 9.26 7.42 -5.31
CA VAL A 744 9.07 7.18 -3.88
C VAL A 744 10.42 7.16 -3.16
N ILE A 745 11.38 6.38 -3.64
CA ILE A 745 12.72 6.29 -3.03
C ILE A 745 13.43 7.65 -3.08
N ARG A 746 13.35 8.36 -4.21
CA ARG A 746 13.90 9.72 -4.35
C ARG A 746 13.36 10.66 -3.27
N TYR A 747 12.04 10.66 -3.08
CA TYR A 747 11.38 11.46 -2.05
C TYR A 747 11.88 11.11 -0.65
N LEU A 748 11.96 9.82 -0.32
CA LEU A 748 12.43 9.36 1.01
C LEU A 748 13.89 9.71 1.28
N LEU A 749 14.77 9.55 0.29
CA LEU A 749 16.18 9.93 0.38
C LEU A 749 16.34 11.43 0.65
N LEU A 750 15.67 12.25 -0.16
CA LEU A 750 15.70 13.71 0.00
C LEU A 750 15.18 14.13 1.36
N LYS A 751 14.06 13.56 1.81
CA LYS A 751 13.47 13.92 3.10
C LYS A 751 14.36 13.50 4.27
N GLY A 752 14.93 12.30 4.21
CA GLY A 752 15.90 11.83 5.20
C GLY A 752 17.15 12.73 5.27
N LEU A 753 17.67 13.17 4.12
CA LEU A 753 18.82 14.09 4.08
C LEU A 753 18.47 15.49 4.56
N LYS A 754 17.23 15.96 4.36
CA LYS A 754 16.78 17.22 4.98
C LYS A 754 16.67 17.11 6.51
N CYS A 755 16.35 15.92 7.02
CA CYS A 755 16.37 15.68 8.47
C CYS A 755 17.79 15.62 9.03
N CYS A 756 18.70 14.92 8.35
CA CYS A 756 20.10 14.77 8.75
C CYS A 756 21.02 14.83 7.52
N PRO A 757 21.52 16.03 7.16
CA PRO A 757 22.35 16.18 5.96
C PRO A 757 23.63 15.38 6.01
N THR A 758 24.13 15.00 7.19
CA THR A 758 25.38 14.26 7.44
C THR A 758 25.22 12.73 7.47
N HIS A 759 24.00 12.21 7.26
CA HIS A 759 23.72 10.79 7.41
C HIS A 759 24.38 9.93 6.30
N GLY A 760 25.39 9.14 6.66
CA GLY A 760 26.27 8.44 5.72
C GLY A 760 25.53 7.55 4.70
N LYS A 761 24.64 6.64 5.16
CA LYS A 761 23.92 5.73 4.25
C LYS A 761 23.04 6.46 3.23
N LEU A 762 22.47 7.60 3.63
CA LEU A 762 21.58 8.37 2.76
C LEU A 762 22.40 9.15 1.74
N ARG A 763 23.53 9.72 2.15
CA ARG A 763 24.48 10.36 1.24
C ARG A 763 24.97 9.38 0.18
N ASP A 764 25.40 8.20 0.59
CA ASP A 764 25.88 7.15 -0.32
C ASP A 764 24.77 6.73 -1.31
N ALA A 765 23.55 6.51 -0.81
CA ALA A 765 22.42 6.12 -1.66
C ALA A 765 22.02 7.23 -2.65
N PHE A 766 22.07 8.49 -2.22
CA PHE A 766 21.76 9.65 -3.03
C PHE A 766 22.83 9.93 -4.09
N GLY A 767 24.12 9.76 -3.76
CA GLY A 767 25.22 9.81 -4.72
C GLY A 767 25.09 8.74 -5.80
N LYS A 768 24.84 7.48 -5.41
CA LYS A 768 24.58 6.38 -6.36
C LYS A 768 23.35 6.60 -7.24
N MET A 769 22.31 7.24 -6.67
CA MET A 769 21.13 7.63 -7.43
C MET A 769 21.48 8.65 -8.52
N ALA A 770 22.29 9.66 -8.17
CA ALA A 770 22.80 10.64 -9.12
C ALA A 770 23.65 9.99 -10.21
N GLU A 771 24.57 9.09 -9.85
CA GLU A 771 25.39 8.32 -10.80
C GLU A 771 24.53 7.54 -11.80
N ASN A 772 23.54 6.79 -11.30
CA ASN A 772 22.65 5.98 -12.13
C ASN A 772 21.77 6.83 -13.06
N ASP A 773 21.24 7.93 -12.54
CA ASP A 773 20.44 8.86 -13.34
C ASP A 773 21.28 9.52 -14.43
N LEU A 774 22.51 9.93 -14.12
CA LEU A 774 23.45 10.48 -15.09
C LEU A 774 23.78 9.45 -16.19
N GLN A 775 24.12 8.21 -15.83
CA GLN A 775 24.38 7.14 -16.79
C GLN A 775 23.18 6.89 -17.70
N THR A 776 21.96 6.94 -17.14
CA THR A 776 20.72 6.79 -17.92
C THR A 776 20.56 7.93 -18.92
N VAL A 777 20.82 9.18 -18.52
CA VAL A 777 20.77 10.33 -19.43
C VAL A 777 21.80 10.18 -20.55
N MET A 778 23.05 9.84 -20.22
CA MET A 778 24.14 9.68 -21.19
C MET A 778 23.84 8.61 -22.23
N LEU A 779 23.36 7.43 -21.81
CA LEU A 779 22.98 6.34 -22.72
C LEU A 779 21.88 6.76 -23.70
N ASN A 780 20.95 7.58 -23.22
CA ASN A 780 19.75 7.98 -23.96
C ASN A 780 20.01 9.07 -25.00
N ILE A 781 21.04 9.92 -24.82
CA ILE A 781 21.37 11.01 -25.75
C ILE A 781 21.75 10.46 -27.14
N GLU A 782 22.29 9.24 -27.22
CA GLU A 782 22.67 8.61 -28.50
C GLU A 782 21.47 8.15 -29.34
N THR A 783 20.27 8.02 -28.75
CA THR A 783 19.13 7.33 -29.39
C THR A 783 18.24 8.21 -30.27
N SER A 784 18.43 9.54 -30.27
CA SER A 784 17.68 10.54 -31.06
C SER A 784 16.14 10.51 -30.96
N ASP A 785 15.56 9.76 -30.00
CA ASP A 785 14.10 9.72 -29.81
C ASP A 785 13.60 10.92 -28.99
N LYS A 786 12.56 11.60 -29.51
CA LYS A 786 12.00 12.82 -28.92
C LYS A 786 11.38 12.59 -27.54
N ALA A 787 10.74 11.44 -27.32
CA ALA A 787 10.14 11.13 -26.02
C ALA A 787 11.21 10.88 -24.94
N THR A 788 12.29 10.19 -25.34
CA THR A 788 13.46 9.93 -24.51
C THR A 788 14.21 11.22 -24.14
N LEU A 789 14.39 12.14 -25.09
CA LEU A 789 14.97 13.47 -24.84
C LEU A 789 14.15 14.30 -23.85
N GLN A 790 12.82 14.33 -24.00
CA GLN A 790 11.95 15.05 -23.05
C GLN A 790 12.02 14.47 -21.64
N LYS A 791 12.12 13.14 -21.51
CA LYS A 791 12.29 12.46 -20.23
C LYS A 791 13.64 12.80 -19.57
N ASN A 792 14.71 12.83 -20.36
CA ASN A 792 16.04 13.25 -19.89
C ASN A 792 16.04 14.71 -19.42
N LYS A 793 15.40 15.61 -20.18
CA LYS A 793 15.25 17.02 -19.80
C LYS A 793 14.58 17.15 -18.43
N GLY A 794 13.43 16.51 -18.23
CA GLY A 794 12.74 16.55 -16.94
C GLY A 794 13.53 15.94 -15.78
N LEU A 795 14.38 14.94 -16.06
CA LEU A 795 15.28 14.36 -15.05
C LEU A 795 16.40 15.33 -14.66
N LEU A 796 17.03 15.97 -15.64
CA LEU A 796 18.08 16.98 -15.43
C LEU A 796 17.54 18.22 -14.72
N GLU A 797 16.39 18.75 -15.15
CA GLU A 797 15.68 19.87 -14.49
C GLU A 797 15.45 19.58 -13.00
N ASN A 798 15.06 18.34 -12.68
CA ASN A 798 14.85 17.93 -11.29
C ASN A 798 16.17 17.97 -10.50
N TRP A 799 17.25 17.38 -11.04
CA TRP A 799 18.56 17.41 -10.40
C TRP A 799 19.08 18.82 -10.19
N ILE A 800 19.05 19.66 -11.23
CA ILE A 800 19.45 21.08 -11.15
C ILE A 800 18.59 21.81 -10.12
N GLY A 801 17.28 21.57 -10.09
CA GLY A 801 16.37 22.15 -9.11
C GLY A 801 16.66 21.69 -7.68
N ILE A 802 17.08 20.44 -7.46
CA ILE A 802 17.49 19.94 -6.13
C ILE A 802 18.78 20.60 -5.68
N VAL A 803 19.84 20.53 -6.49
CA VAL A 803 21.17 21.02 -6.10
C VAL A 803 21.22 22.54 -5.97
N THR A 804 20.39 23.27 -6.71
CA THR A 804 20.27 24.73 -6.59
C THR A 804 19.57 25.12 -5.28
N ARG A 805 18.49 24.43 -4.90
CA ARG A 805 17.75 24.72 -3.67
C ARG A 805 18.47 24.25 -2.41
N GLU A 806 19.19 23.14 -2.50
CA GLU A 806 19.74 22.44 -1.34
C GLU A 806 21.27 22.33 -1.44
N LYS A 807 21.98 23.44 -1.15
CA LYS A 807 23.45 23.52 -1.30
C LYS A 807 24.21 22.42 -0.54
N GLU A 808 23.74 22.01 0.64
CA GLU A 808 24.36 20.92 1.41
C GLU A 808 24.30 19.57 0.68
N LEU A 809 23.29 19.34 -0.17
CA LEU A 809 23.16 18.10 -0.93
C LEU A 809 24.14 18.02 -2.10
N GLN A 810 24.68 19.15 -2.57
CA GLN A 810 25.76 19.16 -3.57
C GLN A 810 26.97 18.35 -3.10
N LYS A 811 27.27 18.41 -1.78
CA LYS A 811 28.37 17.66 -1.17
C LYS A 811 28.18 16.14 -1.23
N CYS A 812 26.96 15.66 -1.51
CA CYS A 812 26.63 14.25 -1.57
C CYS A 812 26.86 13.62 -2.96
N ILE A 813 26.88 14.44 -4.02
CA ILE A 813 26.91 13.98 -5.42
C ILE A 813 28.33 14.06 -6.02
N GLY A 814 29.26 14.74 -5.35
CA GLY A 814 30.63 14.93 -5.85
C GLY A 814 30.70 15.95 -7.01
N LYS A 815 31.86 16.60 -7.17
CA LYS A 815 32.02 17.67 -8.17
C LYS A 815 31.86 17.19 -9.60
N ASN A 816 32.39 16.00 -9.93
CA ASN A 816 32.33 15.44 -11.29
C ASN A 816 30.88 15.33 -11.80
N ILE A 817 30.04 14.59 -11.06
CA ILE A 817 28.64 14.36 -11.44
C ILE A 817 27.84 15.67 -11.47
N LEU A 818 28.11 16.57 -10.52
CA LEU A 818 27.45 17.87 -10.50
C LEU A 818 27.79 18.71 -11.74
N SER A 819 29.05 18.71 -12.16
CA SER A 819 29.48 19.38 -13.40
C SER A 819 28.82 18.77 -14.63
N GLU A 820 28.76 17.44 -14.71
CA GLU A 820 28.11 16.73 -15.81
C GLU A 820 26.61 17.07 -15.91
N PHE A 821 25.90 17.14 -14.78
CA PHE A 821 24.50 17.55 -14.79
C PHE A 821 24.31 18.97 -15.32
N TYR A 822 25.15 19.92 -14.89
CA TYR A 822 25.10 21.29 -15.40
C TYR A 822 25.42 21.35 -16.89
N TRP A 823 26.45 20.63 -17.34
CA TRP A 823 26.84 20.61 -18.75
C TRP A 823 25.76 20.00 -19.65
N LEU A 824 25.24 18.82 -19.30
CA LEU A 824 24.20 18.14 -20.09
C LEU A 824 22.89 18.94 -20.11
N TYR A 825 22.51 19.56 -18.99
CA TYR A 825 21.33 20.43 -18.98
C TYR A 825 21.54 21.70 -19.80
N GLY A 826 22.73 22.28 -19.76
CA GLY A 826 23.13 23.39 -20.62
C GLY A 826 23.01 23.06 -22.12
N ASN A 827 23.48 21.88 -22.53
CA ASN A 827 23.37 21.41 -23.93
C ASN A 827 21.91 21.34 -24.38
N LEU A 828 21.02 20.76 -23.57
CA LEU A 828 19.59 20.68 -23.88
C LEU A 828 18.92 22.07 -23.92
N LEU A 829 19.33 22.98 -23.04
CA LEU A 829 18.82 24.36 -23.06
C LEU A 829 19.24 25.10 -24.33
N LEU A 830 20.51 24.96 -24.72
CA LEU A 830 21.07 25.56 -25.92
C LEU A 830 20.37 25.04 -27.18
N GLU A 831 20.16 23.72 -27.29
CA GLU A 831 19.38 23.10 -28.37
C GLU A 831 17.93 23.61 -28.42
N SER A 832 17.34 23.90 -27.25
CA SER A 832 15.99 24.48 -27.16
C SER A 832 15.94 26.01 -27.38
N GLY A 833 17.08 26.66 -27.60
CA GLY A 833 17.21 28.10 -27.85
C GLY A 833 17.27 28.99 -26.60
N ASP A 834 17.35 28.41 -25.39
CA ASP A 834 17.52 29.17 -24.15
C ASP A 834 19.01 29.33 -23.80
N SER A 835 19.71 30.10 -24.64
CA SER A 835 21.15 30.30 -24.56
C SER A 835 21.59 31.01 -23.27
N THR A 836 20.71 31.82 -22.65
CA THR A 836 21.02 32.51 -21.39
C THR A 836 21.09 31.53 -20.23
N GLN A 837 20.11 30.64 -20.09
CA GLN A 837 20.16 29.62 -19.04
C GLN A 837 21.24 28.57 -19.31
N ALA A 838 21.51 28.26 -20.59
CA ALA A 838 22.61 27.39 -20.96
C ALA A 838 23.96 27.94 -20.48
N LEU A 839 24.22 29.23 -20.72
CA LEU A 839 25.43 29.90 -20.26
C LEU A 839 25.59 29.85 -18.73
N ASP A 840 24.54 30.10 -17.96
CA ASP A 840 24.57 29.99 -16.49
C ASP A 840 24.93 28.56 -16.04
N CYS A 841 24.38 27.54 -16.70
CA CYS A 841 24.70 26.15 -16.43
C CYS A 841 26.17 25.84 -16.75
N TYR A 842 26.68 26.24 -17.92
CA TYR A 842 28.08 26.02 -18.29
C TYR A 842 29.05 26.76 -17.36
N GLN A 843 28.73 27.98 -16.94
CA GLN A 843 29.54 28.71 -15.97
C GLN A 843 29.57 28.00 -14.61
N LYS A 844 28.46 27.41 -14.16
CA LYS A 844 28.43 26.58 -12.95
C LYS A 844 29.27 25.32 -13.09
N ALA A 845 29.20 24.62 -14.22
CA ALA A 845 30.08 23.48 -14.51
C ALA A 845 31.55 23.91 -14.51
N LEU A 846 31.87 25.02 -15.17
CA LEU A 846 33.22 25.55 -15.29
C LEU A 846 33.78 26.00 -13.93
N SER A 847 32.93 26.50 -13.02
CA SER A 847 33.35 26.83 -11.64
C SER A 847 33.81 25.59 -10.84
N LEU A 848 33.35 24.39 -11.23
CA LEU A 848 33.75 23.13 -10.62
C LEU A 848 35.04 22.58 -11.25
N PHE A 849 35.21 22.77 -12.57
CA PHE A 849 36.41 22.38 -13.34
C PHE A 849 36.87 23.51 -14.28
N PRO A 850 37.65 24.48 -13.78
CA PRO A 850 38.07 25.64 -14.57
C PRO A 850 38.97 25.30 -15.75
N ASP A 851 39.69 24.17 -15.67
CA ASP A 851 40.66 23.72 -16.67
C ASP A 851 40.09 22.65 -17.62
N ASN A 852 38.76 22.55 -17.74
CA ASN A 852 38.13 21.63 -18.69
C ASN A 852 37.92 22.35 -20.05
N PRO A 853 38.60 21.93 -21.12
CA PRO A 853 38.51 22.61 -22.42
C PRO A 853 37.11 22.49 -23.04
N ASP A 854 36.40 21.37 -22.86
CA ASP A 854 35.05 21.17 -23.42
C ASP A 854 34.01 22.12 -22.80
N LEU A 855 34.18 22.50 -21.52
CA LEU A 855 33.31 23.48 -20.87
C LEU A 855 33.54 24.90 -21.39
N HIS A 856 34.80 25.28 -21.69
CA HIS A 856 35.09 26.55 -22.34
C HIS A 856 34.53 26.62 -23.76
N ILE A 857 34.53 25.50 -24.48
CA ILE A 857 33.84 25.38 -25.77
C ILE A 857 32.33 25.56 -25.58
N ALA A 858 31.71 24.89 -24.62
CA ALA A 858 30.27 25.02 -24.38
C ALA A 858 29.86 26.47 -24.02
N VAL A 859 30.69 27.17 -23.23
CA VAL A 859 30.52 28.61 -22.96
C VAL A 859 30.64 29.43 -24.25
N THR A 860 31.60 29.11 -25.11
CA THR A 860 31.78 29.76 -26.44
C THR A 860 30.51 29.65 -27.26
N ASP A 861 29.96 28.44 -27.39
CA ASP A 861 28.75 28.18 -28.19
C ASP A 861 27.53 28.93 -27.65
N ALA A 862 27.36 28.97 -26.32
CA ALA A 862 26.28 29.74 -25.70
C ALA A 862 26.44 31.26 -25.89
N CYS A 863 27.65 31.79 -25.74
CA CYS A 863 27.96 33.20 -25.96
C CYS A 863 27.69 33.60 -27.42
N PHE A 864 28.09 32.78 -28.40
CA PHE A 864 27.82 33.02 -29.82
C PHE A 864 26.32 32.98 -30.13
N ALA A 865 25.58 32.04 -29.54
CA ALA A 865 24.13 32.00 -29.70
C ALA A 865 23.43 33.24 -29.09
N LEU A 866 24.02 33.86 -28.06
CA LEU A 866 23.56 35.13 -27.48
C LEU A 866 24.04 36.37 -28.27
N GLY A 867 24.93 36.20 -29.24
CA GLY A 867 25.59 37.30 -29.96
C GLY A 867 26.71 38.00 -29.19
N ASP A 868 27.14 37.46 -28.04
CA ASP A 868 28.30 37.94 -27.28
C ASP A 868 29.58 37.29 -27.80
N PHE A 869 30.03 37.73 -28.98
CA PHE A 869 31.19 37.16 -29.64
C PHE A 869 32.50 37.40 -28.86
N ASP A 870 32.65 38.53 -28.18
CA ASP A 870 33.89 38.88 -27.47
C ASP A 870 34.16 37.88 -26.34
N SER A 871 33.16 37.63 -25.48
CA SER A 871 33.26 36.65 -24.40
C SER A 871 33.46 35.22 -24.93
N GLY A 872 32.77 34.88 -26.03
CA GLY A 872 32.92 33.57 -26.68
C GLY A 872 34.34 33.32 -27.18
N LEU A 873 34.94 34.32 -27.86
CA LEU A 873 36.32 34.21 -28.35
C LEU A 873 37.34 34.13 -27.22
N GLU A 874 37.11 34.83 -26.10
CA GLU A 874 37.97 34.71 -24.91
C GLU A 874 37.93 33.29 -24.33
N SER A 875 36.74 32.70 -24.21
CA SER A 875 36.57 31.32 -23.75
C SER A 875 37.17 30.31 -24.72
N LEU A 876 36.99 30.48 -26.03
CA LEU A 876 37.62 29.61 -27.04
C LEU A 876 39.15 29.66 -26.95
N LYS A 877 39.73 30.84 -26.73
CA LYS A 877 41.17 30.96 -26.51
C LYS A 877 41.63 30.16 -25.29
N LYS A 878 40.91 30.24 -24.16
CA LYS A 878 41.21 29.44 -22.97
C LYS A 878 41.10 27.94 -23.25
N ALA A 879 40.11 27.49 -24.02
CA ALA A 879 40.00 26.09 -24.43
C ALA A 879 41.23 25.63 -25.21
N VAL A 880 41.72 26.43 -26.16
CA VAL A 880 42.90 26.13 -26.99
C VAL A 880 44.20 26.17 -26.19
N ASP A 881 44.31 27.08 -25.23
CA ASP A 881 45.46 27.16 -24.31
C ASP A 881 45.57 25.90 -23.43
N ILE A 882 44.43 25.28 -23.08
CA ILE A 882 44.34 24.03 -22.33
C ILE A 882 44.58 22.80 -23.23
N ASP A 883 43.81 22.66 -24.32
CA ASP A 883 43.98 21.61 -25.34
C ASP A 883 44.05 22.22 -26.75
N LYS A 884 45.23 22.13 -27.36
CA LYS A 884 45.48 22.66 -28.71
C LYS A 884 44.58 22.04 -29.78
N ASN A 885 44.03 20.84 -29.56
CA ASN A 885 43.12 20.21 -30.51
C ASN A 885 41.79 20.96 -30.63
N CYS A 886 41.38 21.72 -29.60
CA CYS A 886 40.23 22.61 -29.64
C CYS A 886 40.39 23.75 -30.66
N ALA A 887 41.58 23.95 -31.22
CA ALA A 887 41.77 24.92 -32.29
C ALA A 887 40.87 24.62 -33.51
N VAL A 888 40.42 23.37 -33.68
CA VAL A 888 39.46 22.99 -34.74
C VAL A 888 38.21 23.87 -34.78
N TYR A 889 37.78 24.45 -33.65
CA TYR A 889 36.66 25.39 -33.60
C TYR A 889 36.95 26.70 -34.35
N TRP A 890 38.19 27.22 -34.30
CA TRP A 890 38.61 28.36 -35.14
C TRP A 890 38.53 28.02 -36.62
N LYS A 891 38.89 26.79 -37.00
CA LYS A 891 38.76 26.33 -38.39
C LYS A 891 37.28 26.27 -38.82
N ASN A 892 36.41 25.66 -38.00
CA ASN A 892 34.98 25.55 -38.31
C ASN A 892 34.31 26.93 -38.42
N MET A 893 34.73 27.89 -37.58
CA MET A 893 34.30 29.28 -37.67
C MET A 893 34.78 29.93 -38.97
N GLY A 894 36.05 29.72 -39.34
CA GLY A 894 36.60 30.18 -40.62
C GLY A 894 35.84 29.62 -41.83
N ASP A 895 35.55 28.31 -41.84
CA ASP A 895 34.77 27.64 -42.89
C ASP A 895 33.35 28.24 -43.01
N SER A 896 32.70 28.51 -41.88
CA SER A 896 31.38 29.12 -41.84
C SER A 896 31.39 30.57 -42.35
N LEU A 897 32.37 31.38 -41.92
CA LEU A 897 32.55 32.77 -42.36
C LEU A 897 32.88 32.85 -43.86
N GLN A 898 33.73 31.93 -44.34
CA GLN A 898 34.05 31.82 -45.76
C GLN A 898 32.80 31.50 -46.60
N ALA A 899 31.93 30.59 -46.12
CA ALA A 899 30.66 30.29 -46.78
C ALA A 899 29.71 31.50 -46.82
N GLN A 900 29.73 32.34 -45.77
CA GLN A 900 29.02 33.62 -45.70
C GLN A 900 29.68 34.74 -46.54
N LYS A 901 30.84 34.46 -47.17
CA LYS A 901 31.68 35.40 -47.94
C LYS A 901 32.32 36.50 -47.09
N ASP A 902 32.35 36.34 -45.77
CA ASP A 902 33.16 37.18 -44.89
C ASP A 902 34.60 36.66 -44.86
N TYR A 903 35.29 36.91 -45.97
CA TYR A 903 36.62 36.35 -46.20
C TYR A 903 37.69 36.92 -45.25
N ASN A 904 37.54 38.16 -44.78
CA ASN A 904 38.51 38.79 -43.86
C ASN A 904 38.48 38.11 -42.49
N ASN A 905 37.29 37.95 -41.89
CA ASN A 905 37.17 37.26 -40.60
C ASN A 905 37.46 35.75 -40.73
N ALA A 906 37.15 35.14 -41.88
CA ALA A 906 37.54 33.76 -42.15
C ALA A 906 39.06 33.57 -42.12
N ILE A 907 39.82 34.49 -42.73
CA ILE A 907 41.30 34.46 -42.69
C ILE A 907 41.80 34.56 -41.26
N MET A 908 41.28 35.51 -40.46
CA MET A 908 41.69 35.65 -39.05
C MET A 908 41.46 34.36 -38.25
N ALA A 909 40.31 33.72 -38.43
CA ALA A 909 39.99 32.46 -37.75
C ALA A 909 40.92 31.32 -38.20
N TYR A 910 41.18 31.21 -39.51
CA TYR A 910 42.13 30.23 -40.04
C TYR A 910 43.58 30.46 -39.58
N GLU A 911 44.00 31.72 -39.43
CA GLU A 911 45.30 32.06 -38.88
C GLU A 911 45.42 31.62 -37.42
N GLN A 912 44.39 31.85 -36.59
CA GLN A 912 44.37 31.35 -35.21
C GLN A 912 44.46 29.82 -35.16
N TYR A 913 43.74 29.10 -36.05
CA TYR A 913 43.85 27.64 -36.17
C TYR A 913 45.27 27.20 -36.54
N PHE A 914 45.89 27.86 -37.53
CA PHE A 914 47.24 27.54 -37.97
C PHE A 914 48.29 27.83 -36.89
N MET A 915 48.15 28.94 -36.15
CA MET A 915 49.04 29.28 -35.04
C MET A 915 49.01 28.22 -33.93
N ALA A 916 47.82 27.70 -33.61
CA ALA A 916 47.67 26.67 -32.59
C ALA A 916 48.14 25.28 -33.06
N LEU A 917 47.87 24.93 -34.33
CA LEU A 917 48.22 23.64 -34.94
C LEU A 917 49.02 23.82 -36.25
N PRO A 918 50.29 24.26 -36.17
CA PRO A 918 51.09 24.62 -37.35
C PRO A 918 51.40 23.44 -38.28
N LYS A 919 51.18 22.20 -37.82
CA LYS A 919 51.33 20.98 -38.62
C LYS A 919 50.12 20.67 -39.51
N GLN A 920 48.96 21.30 -39.26
CA GLN A 920 47.72 21.15 -40.02
C GLN A 920 47.67 22.17 -41.16
N VAL A 921 48.52 21.95 -42.16
CA VAL A 921 48.80 22.94 -43.22
C VAL A 921 47.67 23.11 -44.23
N GLU A 922 46.70 22.21 -44.27
CA GLU A 922 45.51 22.29 -45.13
C GLU A 922 44.79 23.62 -45.04
N VAL A 923 44.80 24.26 -43.86
CA VAL A 923 44.17 25.56 -43.65
C VAL A 923 44.83 26.70 -44.43
N LEU A 924 46.13 26.62 -44.76
CA LEU A 924 46.83 27.62 -45.57
C LEU A 924 46.23 27.73 -46.98
N LYS A 925 45.71 26.61 -47.51
CA LYS A 925 44.96 26.63 -48.76
C LYS A 925 43.67 27.44 -48.61
N ASN A 926 42.93 27.25 -47.51
CA ASN A 926 41.71 28.00 -47.24
C ASN A 926 41.98 29.51 -47.07
N ILE A 927 43.09 29.89 -46.39
CA ILE A 927 43.56 31.29 -46.30
C ILE A 927 43.85 31.86 -47.69
N GLY A 928 44.57 31.12 -48.53
CA GLY A 928 44.85 31.52 -49.91
C GLY A 928 43.59 31.68 -50.76
N ASP A 929 42.63 30.76 -50.62
CA ASP A 929 41.32 30.81 -51.28
C ASP A 929 40.53 32.06 -50.86
N CYS A 930 40.52 32.41 -49.58
CA CYS A 930 39.91 33.65 -49.07
C CYS A 930 40.58 34.91 -49.63
N HIS A 931 41.93 35.01 -49.58
CA HIS A 931 42.66 36.14 -50.14
C HIS A 931 42.43 36.31 -51.64
N LYS A 932 42.37 35.19 -52.39
CA LYS A 932 42.06 35.20 -53.82
C LYS A 932 40.65 35.76 -54.08
N LYS A 933 39.66 35.41 -53.24
CA LYS A 933 38.30 35.95 -53.35
C LYS A 933 38.21 37.44 -53.02
N LEU A 934 39.09 37.95 -52.15
CA LEU A 934 39.23 39.37 -51.85
C LEU A 934 40.03 40.16 -52.90
N GLY A 935 40.66 39.48 -53.87
CA GLY A 935 41.51 40.11 -54.88
C GLY A 935 42.96 40.35 -54.45
N ASN A 936 43.35 39.87 -53.27
CA ASN A 936 44.71 39.97 -52.73
C ASN A 936 45.58 38.84 -53.30
N LEU A 937 45.90 38.92 -54.59
CA LEU A 937 46.57 37.84 -55.33
C LEU A 937 47.98 37.51 -54.80
N ASP A 938 48.72 38.50 -54.30
CA ASP A 938 50.05 38.31 -53.73
C ASP A 938 49.99 37.48 -52.42
N ALA A 939 49.11 37.86 -51.49
CA ALA A 939 48.90 37.12 -50.24
C ALA A 939 48.33 35.71 -50.50
N ALA A 940 47.47 35.55 -51.51
CA ALA A 940 46.98 34.24 -51.93
C ALA A 940 48.12 33.35 -52.46
N TYR A 941 48.98 33.91 -53.32
CA TYR A 941 50.15 33.21 -53.83
C TYR A 941 51.10 32.79 -52.70
N GLU A 942 51.38 33.67 -51.74
CA GLU A 942 52.20 33.36 -50.57
C GLU A 942 51.63 32.21 -49.73
N ALA A 943 50.34 32.25 -49.41
CA ALA A 943 49.67 31.19 -48.66
C ALA A 943 49.74 29.83 -49.38
N TYR A 944 49.51 29.80 -50.70
CA TYR A 944 49.65 28.56 -51.49
C TYR A 944 51.09 28.07 -51.61
N GLN A 945 52.08 28.98 -51.67
CA GLN A 945 53.50 28.60 -51.67
C GLN A 945 53.91 28.00 -50.34
N GLN A 946 53.48 28.59 -49.22
CA GLN A 946 53.71 28.02 -47.89
C GLN A 946 53.04 26.66 -47.75
N PHE A 947 51.79 26.52 -48.20
CA PHE A 947 51.08 25.23 -48.24
C PHE A 947 51.85 24.17 -49.02
N LYS A 948 52.27 24.50 -50.26
CA LYS A 948 53.02 23.60 -51.14
C LYS A 948 54.37 23.21 -50.54
N LYS A 949 55.09 24.18 -49.96
CA LYS A 949 56.38 23.94 -49.33
C LYS A 949 56.26 22.94 -48.18
N ILE A 950 55.31 23.14 -47.27
CA ILE A 950 55.18 22.30 -46.09
C ILE A 950 54.63 20.89 -46.44
N ILE A 951 53.84 20.74 -47.51
CA ILE A 951 53.42 19.41 -48.00
C ILE A 951 54.56 18.65 -48.68
N LEU A 952 55.42 19.33 -49.45
CA LEU A 952 56.54 18.68 -50.13
C LEU A 952 57.69 18.29 -49.18
N ASP A 953 57.73 18.90 -48.00
CA ASP A 953 58.69 18.60 -46.92
C ASP A 953 58.21 17.47 -45.95
N LYS A 954 57.00 16.92 -46.14
CA LYS A 954 56.45 15.74 -45.42
C LYS A 954 56.54 14.48 -46.29
#